data_AF-M2Z754-F1
#
_entry.id   AF-M2Z754-F1
#
_cell.length_a   1.000
_cell.length_b   1.000
_cell.length_c   1.000
_cell.angle_alpha   90.00
_cell.angle_beta   90.00
_cell.angle_gamma   90.00
#
_symmetry.space_group_name_H-M   'P 1'
#
loop_
_entity.id
_entity.type
_entity.pdbx_description
1 polymer ?
#
loop_
_entity_poly.entity_id
_entity_poly.type
_entity_poly.pdbx_seq_one_letter_code
_entity_poly.pdbx_strand_id
1 'polypeptide(L)'
;MSAASDSHPSPLAEGQMAAWAIAALLAAGQFTFLLALAPLAGIGIWFQSEPVSAANAGLAGLVLAILALNRAGTRRPPLSVLVLLAMAGWSAAALPFAVSAAGSWLGTPQSGHGVGWLLTVAALAMGASSLRHRKAPQALLVAAMAAGAAVMIALNRWAPMAWRPQHFTDAGAFNALFAWMAIMAWRPRRPLVAGLAGLGLVGLVFLSDNRSAYLALLAGVLCFAGAAWANRKPFGRWAMAALPPLAAVSLTLGVFVLGRYGILHDVPHSLRDTVVSRANMIRVVAEELRIDPLALLTGRGWGSFDVALARSMALDHVALQSEASDEFLFWDAAHRNDFHPHNEVVEATLSAGVPAGIAVAAFLGLLVHGASRRFRPAATGFSVALAVLSCMWFQLPTSVPAFGAAVGLIGLSWRRAGHGQALRRALGAGAVLLVATSAALWLRAEAGRREFAAIPPDDCRPLLAGQARIHAVWLIQTQWHHLSDVISSKAPTDEVAVAAEHMRRRLCAADTMALARDGLPLAVEGTIIRSDLAAQSWPAASAGHRAELLSPLKDGLVRTLAMAPRRSDLAAPYLSSLLAGKREAEVSEFVARHLPADDPVGLWYAGIVMLGNRESFPEGIRKLQKAMHMGVERFIMIPPELKTQIASYR
;
A
#
# COMPACT_ATOMS: atom_id res chain seq x y z
N MET A 1 -41.43 53.81 9.93
CA MET A 1 -40.23 52.96 10.03
C MET A 1 -40.69 51.56 10.39
N SER A 2 -40.79 50.68 9.39
CA SER A 2 -41.17 49.28 9.58
C SER A 2 -39.97 48.52 10.13
N ALA A 3 -40.06 48.07 11.38
CA ALA A 3 -39.08 47.15 11.95
C ALA A 3 -39.24 45.81 11.22
N ALA A 4 -38.38 45.56 10.22
CA ALA A 4 -38.28 44.25 9.60
C ALA A 4 -37.97 43.23 10.70
N SER A 5 -38.94 42.34 10.99
CA SER A 5 -38.71 41.27 11.94
C SER A 5 -37.70 40.31 11.31
N ASP A 6 -36.47 40.29 11.83
CA ASP A 6 -35.46 39.30 11.48
C ASP A 6 -35.96 37.91 11.87
N SER A 7 -36.65 37.26 10.93
CA SER A 7 -37.10 35.88 11.06
C SER A 7 -35.91 34.95 10.98
N HIS A 8 -35.19 34.79 12.10
CA HIS A 8 -34.15 33.78 12.19
C HIS A 8 -34.77 32.40 11.89
N PRO A 9 -34.21 31.62 10.95
CA PRO A 9 -34.73 30.32 10.60
C PRO A 9 -34.82 29.43 11.84
N SER A 10 -35.91 28.68 11.97
CA SER A 10 -36.06 27.78 13.11
C SER A 10 -34.89 26.78 13.16
N PRO A 11 -34.36 26.44 14.35
CA PRO A 11 -33.25 25.47 14.49
C PRO A 11 -33.52 24.11 13.82
N LEU A 12 -34.79 23.76 13.62
CA LEU A 12 -35.20 22.55 12.90
C LEU A 12 -34.91 22.64 11.40
N ALA A 13 -35.17 23.80 10.78
CA ALA A 13 -34.89 24.05 9.37
C ALA A 13 -33.38 24.03 9.10
N GLU A 14 -32.59 24.69 9.95
CA GLU A 14 -31.12 24.68 9.87
C GLU A 14 -30.56 23.24 9.93
N GLY A 15 -31.02 22.45 10.90
CA GLY A 15 -30.58 21.06 11.06
C GLY A 15 -30.99 20.14 9.91
N GLN A 16 -32.06 20.46 9.18
CA GLN A 16 -32.50 19.71 8.00
C GLN A 16 -31.68 20.08 6.75
N MET A 17 -31.40 21.36 6.53
CA MET A 17 -30.52 21.82 5.45
C MET A 17 -29.12 21.22 5.57
N ALA A 18 -28.53 21.27 6.78
CA ALA A 18 -27.21 20.69 7.03
C ALA A 18 -27.18 19.18 6.74
N ALA A 19 -28.24 18.44 7.10
CA ALA A 19 -28.33 17.01 6.82
C ALA A 19 -28.39 16.71 5.31
N TRP A 20 -29.12 17.52 4.53
CA TRP A 20 -29.16 17.36 3.07
C TRP A 20 -27.83 17.72 2.42
N ALA A 21 -27.17 18.79 2.86
CA ALA A 21 -25.85 19.17 2.36
C ALA A 21 -24.80 18.09 2.64
N ILE A 22 -24.77 17.54 3.86
CA ILE A 22 -23.89 16.42 4.21
C ILE A 22 -24.21 15.18 3.35
N ALA A 23 -25.49 14.83 3.16
CA ALA A 23 -25.86 13.69 2.33
C ALA A 23 -25.46 13.88 0.86
N ALA A 24 -25.62 15.08 0.31
CA ALA A 24 -25.20 15.40 -1.05
C ALA A 24 -23.68 15.30 -1.22
N LEU A 25 -22.89 15.83 -0.26
CA LEU A 25 -21.43 15.72 -0.29
C LEU A 25 -20.96 14.27 -0.17
N LEU A 26 -21.54 13.50 0.74
CA LEU A 26 -21.19 12.08 0.91
C LEU A 26 -21.61 11.24 -0.30
N ALA A 27 -22.74 11.57 -0.93
CA ALA A 27 -23.20 10.93 -2.16
C ALA A 27 -22.28 11.26 -3.34
N ALA A 28 -21.90 12.53 -3.53
CA ALA A 28 -20.91 12.95 -4.52
C ALA A 28 -19.55 12.28 -4.29
N GLY A 29 -19.18 12.12 -3.02
CA GLY A 29 -17.99 11.36 -2.60
C GLY A 29 -17.94 9.95 -3.17
N GLN A 30 -19.08 9.26 -3.36
CA GLN A 30 -19.10 7.91 -3.92
C GLN A 30 -18.66 7.84 -5.39
N PHE A 31 -18.52 9.00 -6.06
CA PHE A 31 -18.13 9.12 -7.45
C PHE A 31 -16.78 9.84 -7.63
N THR A 32 -16.00 10.06 -6.56
CA THR A 32 -14.65 10.67 -6.70
C THR A 32 -13.71 9.80 -7.53
N PHE A 33 -13.98 8.50 -7.66
CA PHE A 33 -13.27 7.61 -8.59
C PHE A 33 -13.38 8.06 -10.06
N LEU A 34 -14.33 8.92 -10.44
CA LEU A 34 -14.37 9.46 -11.80
C LEU A 34 -13.16 10.35 -12.10
N LEU A 35 -12.55 10.96 -11.09
CA LEU A 35 -11.29 11.70 -11.23
C LEU A 35 -10.10 10.80 -11.59
N ALA A 36 -10.25 9.49 -11.45
CA ALA A 36 -9.25 8.48 -11.82
C ALA A 36 -9.37 8.01 -13.29
N LEU A 37 -10.34 8.52 -14.06
CA LEU A 37 -10.49 8.16 -15.47
C LEU A 37 -9.44 8.89 -16.32
N ALA A 38 -8.79 8.20 -17.27
CA ALA A 38 -7.70 8.79 -18.06
C ALA A 38 -8.07 10.11 -18.79
N PRO A 39 -9.28 10.27 -19.36
CA PRO A 39 -9.67 11.55 -19.99
C PRO A 39 -9.77 12.73 -19.01
N LEU A 40 -9.92 12.43 -17.71
CA LEU A 40 -9.94 13.40 -16.62
C LEU A 40 -8.61 13.40 -15.85
N ALA A 41 -7.71 12.47 -16.17
CA ALA A 41 -6.38 12.30 -15.59
C ALA A 41 -5.42 13.35 -16.12
N GLY A 42 -5.59 14.58 -15.65
CA GLY A 42 -4.65 15.66 -15.89
C GLY A 42 -3.63 15.82 -14.77
N ILE A 43 -3.60 14.95 -13.75
CA ILE A 43 -2.96 15.24 -12.46
C ILE A 43 -2.39 13.96 -11.83
N GLY A 44 -1.15 14.05 -11.35
CA GLY A 44 -0.46 12.94 -10.69
C GLY A 44 0.25 12.01 -11.66
N ILE A 45 1.22 11.26 -11.11
CA ILE A 45 1.80 10.10 -11.78
C ILE A 45 0.86 8.91 -11.58
N TRP A 46 0.32 8.79 -10.37
CA TRP A 46 -0.73 7.81 -10.04
C TRP A 46 -2.09 8.48 -10.12
N PHE A 47 -2.50 8.83 -11.33
CA PHE A 47 -3.77 9.51 -11.59
C PHE A 47 -5.00 8.76 -11.05
N GLN A 48 -4.88 7.44 -10.81
CA GLN A 48 -5.96 6.64 -10.24
C GLN A 48 -6.22 6.89 -8.75
N SER A 49 -5.26 7.47 -8.05
CA SER A 49 -5.24 7.52 -6.59
C SER A 49 -5.01 8.91 -6.04
N GLU A 50 -4.09 9.68 -6.62
CA GLU A 50 -3.73 11.01 -6.10
C GLU A 50 -4.87 12.04 -6.17
N PRO A 51 -5.51 12.30 -7.34
CA PRO A 51 -6.62 13.25 -7.41
C PRO A 51 -7.82 12.78 -6.58
N VAL A 52 -8.06 11.47 -6.51
CA VAL A 52 -9.11 10.87 -5.69
C VAL A 52 -8.85 11.12 -4.20
N SER A 53 -7.61 10.91 -3.74
CA SER A 53 -7.21 11.16 -2.35
C SER A 53 -7.36 12.63 -1.97
N ALA A 54 -6.92 13.54 -2.85
CA ALA A 54 -7.09 14.98 -2.65
C ALA A 54 -8.58 15.34 -2.55
N ALA A 55 -9.40 14.90 -3.50
CA ALA A 55 -10.84 15.18 -3.50
C ALA A 55 -11.54 14.63 -2.25
N ASN A 56 -11.18 13.43 -1.81
CA ASN A 56 -11.74 12.84 -0.58
C ASN A 56 -11.41 13.69 0.65
N ALA A 57 -10.17 14.15 0.80
CA ALA A 57 -9.76 15.03 1.90
C ALA A 57 -10.51 16.37 1.85
N GLY A 58 -10.65 16.98 0.67
CA GLY A 58 -11.41 18.22 0.48
C GLY A 58 -12.89 18.07 0.84
N LEU A 59 -13.54 17.01 0.36
CA LEU A 59 -14.94 16.68 0.71
C LEU A 59 -15.12 16.44 2.22
N ALA A 60 -14.19 15.72 2.84
CA ALA A 60 -14.20 15.49 4.27
C ALA A 60 -14.04 16.79 5.07
N GLY A 61 -13.18 17.72 4.61
CA GLY A 61 -13.06 19.07 5.16
C GLY A 61 -14.37 19.86 5.09
N LEU A 62 -15.07 19.81 3.96
CA LEU A 62 -16.39 20.44 3.80
C LEU A 62 -17.45 19.84 4.73
N VAL A 63 -17.45 18.52 4.90
CA VAL A 63 -18.35 17.84 5.86
C VAL A 63 -18.09 18.33 7.29
N LEU A 64 -16.82 18.44 7.71
CA LEU A 64 -16.49 18.98 9.03
C LEU A 64 -16.88 20.44 9.19
N ALA A 65 -16.71 21.27 8.16
CA ALA A 65 -17.11 22.67 8.18
C ALA A 65 -18.62 22.82 8.41
N ILE A 66 -19.44 22.05 7.69
CA ILE A 66 -20.91 22.05 7.89
C ILE A 66 -21.26 21.59 9.31
N LEU A 67 -20.61 20.54 9.82
CA LEU A 67 -20.82 20.06 11.19
C LEU A 67 -20.41 21.10 12.25
N ALA A 68 -19.34 21.86 12.00
CA ALA A 68 -18.89 22.93 12.89
C ALA A 68 -19.86 24.12 12.92
N LEU A 69 -20.47 24.45 11.78
CA LEU A 69 -21.43 25.55 11.65
C LEU A 69 -22.82 25.19 12.19
N ASN A 70 -23.22 23.92 12.14
CA ASN A 70 -24.54 23.47 12.58
C ASN A 70 -24.71 23.54 14.11
N ARG A 71 -25.43 24.55 14.59
CA ARG A 71 -25.69 24.78 16.04
C ARG A 71 -26.73 23.83 16.62
N ALA A 72 -27.65 23.31 15.81
CA ALA A 72 -28.86 22.65 16.25
C ALA A 72 -28.68 21.21 16.77
N GLY A 73 -27.47 20.64 16.74
CA GLY A 73 -27.34 19.22 17.12
C GLY A 73 -25.96 18.58 17.04
N THR A 74 -24.91 19.22 17.54
CA THR A 74 -23.61 18.55 17.68
C THR A 74 -23.73 17.33 18.61
N ARG A 75 -23.54 16.15 18.01
CA ARG A 75 -23.54 14.86 18.72
C ARG A 75 -22.11 14.48 19.06
N ARG A 76 -21.93 13.68 20.11
CA ARG A 76 -20.63 13.09 20.39
C ARG A 76 -20.23 12.16 19.24
N PRO A 77 -18.96 12.17 18.81
CA PRO A 77 -18.46 11.23 17.80
C PRO A 77 -18.74 9.78 18.22
N PRO A 78 -19.08 8.88 17.29
CA PRO A 78 -19.10 7.45 17.56
C PRO A 78 -17.74 6.95 18.07
N LEU A 79 -17.74 5.89 18.89
CA LEU A 79 -16.50 5.34 19.45
C LEU A 79 -15.49 4.91 18.37
N SER A 80 -15.96 4.36 17.25
CA SER A 80 -15.11 4.01 16.11
C SER A 80 -14.39 5.23 15.51
N VAL A 81 -15.04 6.40 15.46
CA VAL A 81 -14.42 7.65 15.04
C VAL A 81 -13.35 8.09 16.04
N LEU A 82 -13.61 7.96 17.35
CA LEU A 82 -12.61 8.32 18.37
C LEU A 82 -11.35 7.45 18.24
N VAL A 83 -11.48 6.18 17.89
CA VAL A 83 -10.33 5.30 17.62
C VAL A 83 -9.56 5.76 16.40
N LEU A 84 -10.24 6.09 15.29
CA LEU A 84 -9.58 6.65 14.11
C LEU A 84 -8.85 7.96 14.41
N LEU A 85 -9.45 8.85 15.21
CA LEU A 85 -8.82 10.09 15.66
C LEU A 85 -7.63 9.82 16.60
N ALA A 86 -7.73 8.83 17.48
CA ALA A 86 -6.63 8.42 18.36
C ALA A 86 -5.47 7.82 17.55
N MET A 87 -5.76 6.99 16.55
CA MET A 87 -4.78 6.46 15.60
C MET A 87 -4.11 7.56 14.79
N ALA A 88 -4.88 8.53 14.29
CA ALA A 88 -4.35 9.68 13.57
C ALA A 88 -3.46 10.54 14.48
N GLY A 89 -3.88 10.79 15.71
CA GLY A 89 -3.11 11.53 16.71
C GLY A 89 -1.82 10.82 17.09
N TRP A 90 -1.86 9.51 17.31
CA TRP A 90 -0.66 8.71 17.56
C TRP A 90 0.29 8.71 16.35
N SER A 91 -0.23 8.48 15.15
CA SER A 91 0.56 8.51 13.92
C SER A 91 1.19 9.88 13.67
N ALA A 92 0.48 10.97 14.00
CA ALA A 92 1.01 12.32 13.93
C ALA A 92 2.12 12.56 14.96
N ALA A 93 1.95 12.06 16.19
CA ALA A 93 2.98 12.13 17.23
C ALA A 93 4.23 11.30 16.88
N ALA A 94 4.08 10.24 16.08
CA ALA A 94 5.16 9.40 15.61
C ALA A 94 5.92 9.95 14.39
N LEU A 95 5.47 11.04 13.76
CA LEU A 95 6.11 11.62 12.56
C LEU A 95 7.61 11.94 12.72
N PRO A 96 8.12 12.39 13.88
CA PRO A 96 9.58 12.61 14.06
C PRO A 96 10.42 11.34 13.88
N PHE A 97 9.81 10.16 14.03
CA PHE A 97 10.45 8.86 13.86
C PHE A 97 10.16 8.24 12.48
N ALA A 98 9.26 8.85 11.70
CA ALA A 98 8.93 8.38 10.37
C ALA A 98 10.12 8.54 9.42
N VAL A 99 10.28 7.56 8.55
CA VAL A 99 11.27 7.56 7.47
C VAL A 99 11.03 8.74 6.52
N SER A 100 9.75 9.09 6.27
CA SER A 100 9.34 10.32 5.61
C SER A 100 8.10 10.90 6.31
N ALA A 101 8.23 12.06 6.96
CA ALA A 101 7.11 12.70 7.65
C ALA A 101 5.99 13.12 6.67
N ALA A 102 6.36 13.68 5.52
CA ALA A 102 5.40 14.05 4.48
C ALA A 102 4.71 12.81 3.88
N GLY A 103 5.48 11.75 3.61
CA GLY A 103 4.95 10.47 3.16
C GLY A 103 3.98 9.85 4.17
N SER A 104 4.32 9.88 5.47
CA SER A 104 3.47 9.36 6.54
C SER A 104 2.18 10.17 6.75
N TRP A 105 2.22 11.48 6.49
CA TRP A 105 1.03 12.32 6.56
C TRP A 105 0.08 12.08 5.37
N LEU A 106 0.63 12.17 4.16
CA LEU A 106 -0.12 12.14 2.90
C LEU A 106 -0.40 10.73 2.39
N GLY A 107 0.32 9.73 2.90
CA GLY A 107 0.35 8.36 2.40
C GLY A 107 1.11 8.20 1.09
N THR A 108 1.27 6.94 0.65
CA THR A 108 1.86 6.63 -0.66
C THR A 108 0.97 7.18 -1.78
N PRO A 109 1.54 7.59 -2.93
CA PRO A 109 0.73 8.04 -4.06
C PRO A 109 -0.32 7.03 -4.53
N GLN A 110 -0.05 5.73 -4.41
CA GLN A 110 -0.94 4.67 -4.85
C GLN A 110 -2.13 4.43 -3.92
N SER A 111 -1.95 4.57 -2.61
CA SER A 111 -2.99 4.23 -1.62
C SER A 111 -3.59 5.44 -0.91
N GLY A 112 -2.86 6.56 -0.87
CA GLY A 112 -3.17 7.71 -0.04
C GLY A 112 -3.22 7.40 1.46
N HIS A 113 -2.78 6.22 1.90
CA HIS A 113 -2.97 5.73 3.26
C HIS A 113 -1.96 6.37 4.22
N GLY A 114 -2.45 7.18 5.16
CA GLY A 114 -1.65 7.94 6.12
C GLY A 114 -2.47 8.70 7.14
N VAL A 115 -1.87 9.67 7.85
CA VAL A 115 -2.58 10.50 8.85
C VAL A 115 -3.79 11.22 8.24
N GLY A 116 -3.60 11.85 7.08
CA GLY A 116 -4.66 12.57 6.36
C GLY A 116 -5.84 11.66 5.97
N TRP A 117 -5.54 10.40 5.63
CA TRP A 117 -6.54 9.38 5.33
C TRP A 117 -7.39 9.02 6.54
N LEU A 118 -6.76 8.76 7.70
CA LEU A 118 -7.46 8.45 8.95
C LEU A 118 -8.42 9.58 9.35
N LEU A 119 -7.95 10.83 9.23
CA LEU A 119 -8.78 12.02 9.47
C LEU A 119 -9.93 12.15 8.47
N THR A 120 -9.68 11.83 7.21
CA THR A 120 -10.68 11.83 6.13
C THR A 120 -11.78 10.80 6.44
N VAL A 121 -11.43 9.56 6.76
CA VAL A 121 -12.39 8.51 7.13
C VAL A 121 -13.18 8.93 8.39
N ALA A 122 -12.51 9.45 9.41
CA ALA A 122 -13.15 9.92 10.64
C ALA A 122 -14.18 11.03 10.37
N ALA A 123 -13.85 12.00 9.53
CA ALA A 123 -14.73 13.10 9.14
C ALA A 123 -15.96 12.63 8.37
N LEU A 124 -15.77 11.77 7.36
CA LEU A 124 -16.86 11.19 6.57
C LEU A 124 -17.78 10.33 7.44
N ALA A 125 -17.20 9.56 8.37
CA ALA A 125 -17.95 8.78 9.36
C ALA A 125 -18.76 9.65 10.32
N MET A 126 -18.21 10.79 10.78
CA MET A 126 -18.98 11.76 11.57
C MET A 126 -20.14 12.32 10.76
N GLY A 127 -19.92 12.73 9.51
CA GLY A 127 -20.95 13.18 8.59
C GLY A 127 -22.07 12.16 8.45
N ALA A 128 -21.74 10.92 8.09
CA ALA A 128 -22.72 9.86 7.91
C ALA A 128 -23.48 9.51 9.20
N SER A 129 -22.81 9.53 10.35
CA SER A 129 -23.45 9.30 11.66
C SER A 129 -24.53 10.35 11.98
N SER A 130 -24.36 11.59 11.50
CA SER A 130 -25.35 12.66 11.67
C SER A 130 -26.65 12.41 10.90
N LEU A 131 -26.58 11.61 9.82
CA LEU A 131 -27.72 11.29 8.95
C LEU A 131 -28.57 10.12 9.44
N ARG A 132 -28.10 9.35 10.42
CA ARG A 132 -28.69 8.07 10.83
C ARG A 132 -30.18 8.11 11.18
N HIS A 133 -30.70 9.24 11.64
CA HIS A 133 -32.12 9.40 11.99
C HIS A 133 -32.93 10.16 10.94
N ARG A 134 -32.31 10.49 9.80
CA ARG A 134 -32.89 11.27 8.70
C ARG A 134 -33.04 10.35 7.49
N LYS A 135 -34.19 9.68 7.41
CA LYS A 135 -34.43 8.59 6.43
C LYS A 135 -34.19 8.99 4.97
N ALA A 136 -34.62 10.18 4.56
CA ALA A 136 -34.49 10.63 3.17
C ALA A 136 -33.02 10.97 2.80
N PRO A 137 -32.30 11.81 3.55
CA PRO A 137 -30.85 12.00 3.34
C PRO A 137 -30.05 10.69 3.39
N GLN A 138 -30.40 9.78 4.31
CA GLN A 138 -29.77 8.47 4.40
C GLN A 138 -30.04 7.61 3.16
N ALA A 139 -31.27 7.64 2.61
CA ALA A 139 -31.64 6.92 1.40
C ALA A 139 -30.80 7.38 0.20
N LEU A 140 -30.61 8.69 0.05
CA LEU A 140 -29.75 9.28 -0.98
C LEU A 140 -28.32 8.72 -0.89
N LEU A 141 -27.72 8.75 0.31
CA LEU A 141 -26.38 8.23 0.52
C LEU A 141 -26.28 6.73 0.18
N VAL A 142 -27.22 5.93 0.64
CA VAL A 142 -27.23 4.47 0.41
C VAL A 142 -27.40 4.15 -1.08
N ALA A 143 -28.28 4.87 -1.77
CA ALA A 143 -28.45 4.74 -3.21
C ALA A 143 -27.16 5.11 -3.97
N ALA A 144 -26.51 6.21 -3.57
CA ALA A 144 -25.24 6.63 -4.16
C ALA A 144 -24.12 5.62 -3.92
N MET A 145 -24.04 5.00 -2.73
CA MET A 145 -23.05 3.95 -2.44
C MET A 145 -23.26 2.71 -3.31
N ALA A 146 -24.51 2.26 -3.46
CA ALA A 146 -24.84 1.12 -4.32
C ALA A 146 -24.54 1.41 -5.80
N ALA A 147 -24.93 2.61 -6.28
CA ALA A 147 -24.68 3.05 -7.64
C ALA A 147 -23.18 3.23 -7.92
N GLY A 148 -22.44 3.88 -7.02
CA GLY A 148 -20.99 4.05 -7.12
C GLY A 148 -20.25 2.72 -7.18
N ALA A 149 -20.61 1.77 -6.30
CA ALA A 149 -20.04 0.41 -6.32
C ALA A 149 -20.32 -0.31 -7.66
N ALA A 150 -21.58 -0.26 -8.14
CA ALA A 150 -21.97 -0.90 -9.39
C ALA A 150 -21.25 -0.28 -10.60
N VAL A 151 -21.22 1.06 -10.72
CA VAL A 151 -20.55 1.77 -11.81
C VAL A 151 -19.06 1.49 -11.80
N MET A 152 -18.41 1.54 -10.63
CA MET A 152 -16.96 1.31 -10.54
C MET A 152 -16.60 -0.14 -10.93
N ILE A 153 -17.36 -1.14 -10.46
CA ILE A 153 -17.17 -2.54 -10.88
C ILE A 153 -17.41 -2.68 -12.39
N ALA A 154 -18.45 -2.04 -12.92
CA ALA A 154 -18.76 -2.10 -14.33
C ALA A 154 -17.66 -1.51 -15.22
N LEU A 155 -17.16 -0.33 -14.85
CA LEU A 155 -16.06 0.31 -15.56
C LEU A 155 -14.78 -0.53 -15.48
N ASN A 156 -14.41 -1.02 -14.30
CA ASN A 156 -13.22 -1.86 -14.15
C ASN A 156 -13.31 -3.16 -14.97
N ARG A 157 -14.48 -3.79 -15.04
CA ARG A 157 -14.64 -5.09 -15.71
C ARG A 157 -14.78 -4.97 -17.23
N TRP A 158 -15.57 -4.00 -17.70
CA TRP A 158 -16.01 -3.96 -19.10
C TRP A 158 -15.49 -2.76 -19.87
N ALA A 159 -14.99 -1.71 -19.22
CA ALA A 159 -14.45 -0.56 -19.93
C ALA A 159 -13.02 -0.83 -20.45
N PRO A 160 -12.61 -0.14 -21.54
CA PRO A 160 -11.22 -0.11 -21.98
C PRO A 160 -10.30 0.41 -20.87
N MET A 161 -9.01 0.05 -20.88
CA MET A 161 -8.06 0.42 -19.82
C MET A 161 -8.06 1.93 -19.49
N ALA A 162 -8.18 2.80 -20.50
CA ALA A 162 -8.25 4.26 -20.33
C ALA A 162 -9.47 4.74 -19.51
N TRP A 163 -10.53 3.94 -19.45
CA TRP A 163 -11.77 4.24 -18.73
C TRP A 163 -11.93 3.42 -17.45
N ARG A 164 -10.89 2.68 -17.03
CA ARG A 164 -10.91 1.97 -15.75
C ARG A 164 -10.47 2.90 -14.63
N PRO A 165 -11.31 3.14 -13.61
CA PRO A 165 -10.91 3.88 -12.42
C PRO A 165 -9.70 3.27 -11.72
N GLN A 166 -9.51 1.95 -11.86
CA GLN A 166 -8.42 1.22 -11.21
C GLN A 166 -7.82 0.21 -12.17
N HIS A 167 -6.51 0.05 -12.12
CA HIS A 167 -5.81 -1.01 -12.84
C HIS A 167 -6.26 -2.40 -12.36
N PHE A 168 -6.50 -2.52 -11.05
CA PHE A 168 -6.95 -3.74 -10.39
C PHE A 168 -8.47 -3.88 -10.50
N THR A 169 -8.94 -4.82 -11.31
CA THR A 169 -10.38 -5.02 -11.54
C THR A 169 -11.14 -5.44 -10.30
N ASP A 170 -10.41 -5.98 -9.32
CA ASP A 170 -10.89 -6.65 -8.13
C ASP A 170 -11.01 -5.73 -6.90
N ALA A 171 -10.52 -4.49 -6.99
CA ALA A 171 -10.67 -3.48 -5.94
C ALA A 171 -12.13 -2.98 -5.77
N GLY A 172 -13.02 -3.36 -6.68
CA GLY A 172 -14.47 -3.19 -6.55
C GLY A 172 -15.09 -3.83 -5.30
N ALA A 173 -14.46 -4.89 -4.78
CA ALA A 173 -14.95 -5.66 -3.65
C ALA A 173 -15.17 -4.83 -2.38
N PHE A 174 -14.25 -3.91 -2.05
CA PHE A 174 -14.37 -3.06 -0.88
C PHE A 174 -15.63 -2.18 -0.94
N ASN A 175 -15.88 -1.55 -2.09
CA ASN A 175 -17.06 -0.69 -2.28
C ASN A 175 -18.36 -1.49 -2.20
N ALA A 176 -18.40 -2.70 -2.77
CA ALA A 176 -19.55 -3.60 -2.62
C ALA A 176 -19.79 -3.99 -1.14
N LEU A 177 -18.74 -4.32 -0.40
CA LEU A 177 -18.83 -4.64 1.03
C LEU A 177 -19.34 -3.44 1.86
N PHE A 178 -18.85 -2.23 1.58
CA PHE A 178 -19.31 -1.01 2.27
C PHE A 178 -20.76 -0.66 1.92
N ALA A 179 -21.16 -0.78 0.65
CA ALA A 179 -22.54 -0.59 0.21
C ALA A 179 -23.50 -1.59 0.88
N TRP A 180 -23.07 -2.85 1.06
CA TRP A 180 -23.85 -3.84 1.80
C TRP A 180 -24.16 -3.41 3.21
N MET A 181 -23.17 -2.93 3.94
CA MET A 181 -23.37 -2.45 5.30
C MET A 181 -24.29 -1.23 5.34
N ALA A 182 -24.18 -0.30 4.38
CA ALA A 182 -25.08 0.84 4.30
C ALA A 182 -26.55 0.44 4.07
N ILE A 183 -26.81 -0.52 3.17
CA ILE A 183 -28.17 -1.05 2.92
C ILE A 183 -28.73 -1.72 4.17
N MET A 184 -27.93 -2.52 4.87
CA MET A 184 -28.33 -3.14 6.14
C MET A 184 -28.64 -2.11 7.23
N ALA A 185 -27.93 -0.99 7.24
CA ALA A 185 -28.17 0.11 8.18
C ALA A 185 -29.42 0.96 7.84
N TRP A 186 -29.73 1.15 6.55
CA TRP A 186 -30.88 1.95 6.09
C TRP A 186 -32.23 1.28 6.35
N ARG A 187 -32.30 -0.04 6.21
CA ARG A 187 -33.53 -0.85 6.27
C ARG A 187 -34.62 -0.42 5.29
N PRO A 188 -34.70 -1.06 4.12
CA PRO A 188 -35.93 -1.04 3.33
C PRO A 188 -37.11 -1.50 4.19
N ARG A 189 -38.27 -0.83 4.09
CA ARG A 189 -39.49 -1.23 4.82
C ARG A 189 -39.95 -2.64 4.45
N ARG A 190 -39.58 -3.14 3.27
CA ARG A 190 -39.97 -4.43 2.73
C ARG A 190 -38.80 -5.41 2.80
N PRO A 191 -38.94 -6.59 3.44
CA PRO A 191 -37.86 -7.57 3.58
C PRO A 191 -37.37 -8.08 2.22
N LEU A 192 -38.27 -8.19 1.23
CA LEU A 192 -37.90 -8.55 -0.14
C LEU A 192 -36.88 -7.60 -0.75
N VAL A 193 -37.06 -6.28 -0.58
CA VAL A 193 -36.13 -5.26 -1.11
C VAL A 193 -34.77 -5.38 -0.42
N ALA A 194 -34.74 -5.67 0.88
CA ALA A 194 -33.48 -5.92 1.60
C ALA A 194 -32.79 -7.21 1.12
N GLY A 195 -33.56 -8.26 0.84
CA GLY A 195 -33.07 -9.52 0.30
C GLY A 195 -32.49 -9.36 -1.11
N LEU A 196 -33.23 -8.72 -2.02
CA LEU A 196 -32.79 -8.43 -3.38
C LEU A 196 -31.55 -7.52 -3.39
N ALA A 197 -31.52 -6.49 -2.55
CA ALA A 197 -30.35 -5.63 -2.43
C ALA A 197 -29.13 -6.41 -1.89
N GLY A 198 -29.33 -7.29 -0.90
CA GLY A 198 -28.30 -8.19 -0.40
C GLY A 198 -27.76 -9.12 -1.49
N LEU A 199 -28.65 -9.76 -2.26
CA LEU A 199 -28.27 -10.63 -3.37
C LEU A 199 -27.54 -9.87 -4.49
N GLY A 200 -28.00 -8.68 -4.84
CA GLY A 200 -27.34 -7.82 -5.83
C GLY A 200 -25.91 -7.48 -5.42
N LEU A 201 -25.67 -7.24 -4.13
CA LEU A 201 -24.33 -6.94 -3.60
C LEU A 201 -23.42 -8.16 -3.52
N VAL A 202 -23.98 -9.33 -3.20
CA VAL A 202 -23.26 -10.60 -3.36
C VAL A 202 -22.85 -10.77 -4.83
N GLY A 203 -23.76 -10.49 -5.76
CA GLY A 203 -23.47 -10.43 -7.19
C GLY A 203 -22.34 -9.46 -7.54
N LEU A 204 -22.32 -8.26 -6.96
CA LEU A 204 -21.23 -7.29 -7.16
C LEU A 204 -19.88 -7.79 -6.62
N VAL A 205 -19.86 -8.46 -5.47
CA VAL A 205 -18.63 -9.10 -4.95
C VAL A 205 -18.15 -10.17 -5.93
N PHE A 206 -19.04 -11.04 -6.43
CA PHE A 206 -18.67 -12.04 -7.44
C PHE A 206 -18.14 -11.43 -8.74
N LEU A 207 -18.81 -10.38 -9.22
CA LEU A 207 -18.41 -9.64 -10.43
C LEU A 207 -17.07 -8.93 -10.32
N SER A 208 -16.58 -8.66 -9.10
CA SER A 208 -15.25 -8.09 -8.92
C SER A 208 -14.12 -9.09 -9.18
N ASP A 209 -14.41 -10.39 -9.31
CA ASP A 209 -13.37 -11.42 -9.57
C ASP A 209 -12.30 -11.50 -8.45
N ASN A 210 -12.66 -11.08 -7.22
CA ASN A 210 -11.74 -11.03 -6.09
C ASN A 210 -11.93 -12.27 -5.19
N ARG A 211 -11.02 -13.25 -5.30
CA ARG A 211 -11.10 -14.49 -4.51
C ARG A 211 -11.02 -14.24 -2.99
N SER A 212 -10.21 -13.28 -2.54
CA SER A 212 -10.13 -12.89 -1.13
C SER A 212 -11.46 -12.30 -0.64
N ALA A 213 -12.17 -11.56 -1.49
CA ALA A 213 -13.49 -11.03 -1.18
C ALA A 213 -14.55 -12.14 -1.07
N TYR A 214 -14.43 -13.24 -1.81
CA TYR A 214 -15.34 -14.39 -1.68
C TYR A 214 -15.20 -15.04 -0.31
N LEU A 215 -13.96 -15.25 0.13
CA LEU A 215 -13.65 -15.78 1.46
C LEU A 215 -14.12 -14.82 2.56
N ALA A 216 -13.88 -13.53 2.39
CA ALA A 216 -14.34 -12.49 3.30
C ALA A 216 -15.87 -12.47 3.42
N LEU A 217 -16.58 -12.54 2.29
CA LEU A 217 -18.04 -12.59 2.26
C LEU A 217 -18.57 -13.84 2.95
N LEU A 218 -18.01 -15.02 2.66
CA LEU A 218 -18.39 -16.28 3.30
C LEU A 218 -18.20 -16.20 4.82
N ALA A 219 -17.01 -15.78 5.28
CA ALA A 219 -16.73 -15.60 6.70
C ALA A 219 -17.70 -14.60 7.34
N GLY A 220 -17.97 -13.49 6.67
CA GLY A 220 -18.92 -12.47 7.11
C GLY A 220 -20.35 -13.01 7.26
N VAL A 221 -20.84 -13.80 6.30
CA VAL A 221 -22.18 -14.41 6.32
C VAL A 221 -22.30 -15.43 7.46
N LEU A 222 -21.29 -16.29 7.64
CA LEU A 222 -21.26 -17.28 8.73
C LEU A 222 -21.25 -16.59 10.10
N CYS A 223 -20.39 -15.57 10.28
CA CYS A 223 -20.33 -14.80 11.51
C CYS A 223 -21.60 -13.97 11.73
N PHE A 224 -22.25 -13.46 10.69
CA PHE A 224 -23.56 -12.81 10.79
C PHE A 224 -24.61 -13.77 11.37
N ALA A 225 -24.71 -14.98 10.84
CA ALA A 225 -25.67 -15.99 11.28
C ALA A 225 -25.43 -16.40 12.74
N GLY A 226 -24.17 -16.71 13.10
CA GLY A 226 -23.79 -17.03 14.48
C GLY A 226 -24.03 -15.85 15.44
N ALA A 227 -23.72 -14.63 15.01
CA ALA A 227 -23.96 -13.41 15.77
C ALA A 227 -25.46 -13.14 15.99
N ALA A 228 -26.32 -13.45 15.02
CA ALA A 228 -27.77 -13.31 15.16
C ALA A 228 -28.32 -14.20 16.29
N TRP A 229 -27.78 -15.41 16.44
CA TRP A 229 -28.07 -16.30 17.56
C TRP A 229 -27.48 -15.77 18.88
N ALA A 230 -26.17 -15.43 18.89
CA ALA A 230 -25.46 -14.96 20.08
C ALA A 230 -26.03 -13.66 20.66
N ASN A 231 -26.58 -12.78 19.83
CA ASN A 231 -27.18 -11.50 20.23
C ASN A 231 -28.42 -11.63 21.15
N ARG A 232 -28.96 -12.86 21.30
CA ARG A 232 -30.00 -13.20 22.27
C ARG A 232 -29.44 -13.46 23.67
N LYS A 233 -28.15 -13.76 23.80
CA LYS A 233 -27.47 -14.12 25.06
C LYS A 233 -26.88 -12.87 25.75
N PRO A 234 -26.74 -12.87 27.10
CA PRO A 234 -26.24 -11.71 27.86
C PRO A 234 -24.77 -11.37 27.52
N PHE A 235 -23.91 -12.38 27.35
CA PHE A 235 -22.50 -12.22 26.98
C PHE A 235 -22.28 -12.04 25.46
N GLY A 236 -23.34 -12.16 24.64
CA GLY A 236 -23.22 -12.17 23.19
C GLY A 236 -22.58 -10.91 22.61
N ARG A 237 -22.77 -9.74 23.26
CA ARG A 237 -22.15 -8.48 22.82
C ARG A 237 -20.63 -8.55 22.79
N TRP A 238 -20.02 -9.10 23.84
CA TRP A 238 -18.58 -9.17 23.98
C TRP A 238 -17.98 -10.23 23.05
N ALA A 239 -18.60 -11.41 23.00
CA ALA A 239 -18.20 -12.46 22.06
C ALA A 239 -18.22 -11.96 20.60
N MET A 240 -19.31 -11.31 20.17
CA MET A 240 -19.40 -10.72 18.82
C MET A 240 -18.35 -9.63 18.56
N ALA A 241 -18.03 -8.80 19.54
CA ALA A 241 -17.02 -7.75 19.41
C ALA A 241 -15.58 -8.28 19.39
N ALA A 242 -15.32 -9.44 19.98
CA ALA A 242 -14.02 -10.09 19.95
C ALA A 242 -13.75 -10.83 18.61
N LEU A 243 -14.80 -11.28 17.91
CA LEU A 243 -14.65 -12.06 16.67
C LEU A 243 -13.82 -11.34 15.58
N PRO A 244 -14.10 -10.08 15.19
CA PRO A 244 -13.31 -9.40 14.15
C PRO A 244 -11.81 -9.24 14.47
N PRO A 245 -11.37 -8.74 15.65
CA PRO A 245 -9.94 -8.66 15.96
C PRO A 245 -9.29 -10.04 16.02
N LEU A 246 -9.98 -11.05 16.57
CA LEU A 246 -9.48 -12.42 16.57
C LEU A 246 -9.32 -12.97 15.14
N ALA A 247 -10.27 -12.70 14.24
CA ALA A 247 -10.17 -13.09 12.83
C ALA A 247 -8.97 -12.42 12.15
N ALA A 248 -8.77 -11.11 12.36
CA ALA A 248 -7.61 -10.39 11.81
C ALA A 248 -6.29 -10.98 12.31
N VAL A 249 -6.12 -11.10 13.64
CA VAL A 249 -4.89 -11.63 14.24
C VAL A 249 -4.64 -13.08 13.86
N SER A 250 -5.67 -13.92 13.90
CA SER A 250 -5.54 -15.36 13.56
C SER A 250 -5.21 -15.56 12.09
N LEU A 251 -5.78 -14.76 11.19
CA LEU A 251 -5.47 -14.83 9.76
C LEU A 251 -4.05 -14.34 9.49
N THR A 252 -3.62 -13.22 10.07
CA THR A 252 -2.24 -12.74 9.98
C THR A 252 -1.24 -13.78 10.47
N LEU A 253 -1.48 -14.36 11.66
CA LEU A 253 -0.62 -15.39 12.23
C LEU A 253 -0.65 -16.68 11.39
N GLY A 254 -1.84 -17.08 10.92
CA GLY A 254 -2.03 -18.24 10.07
C GLY A 254 -1.27 -18.12 8.76
N VAL A 255 -1.38 -16.98 8.06
CA VAL A 255 -0.60 -16.69 6.84
C VAL A 255 0.89 -16.69 7.13
N PHE A 256 1.34 -16.06 8.22
CA PHE A 256 2.75 -16.02 8.59
C PHE A 256 3.36 -17.42 8.84
N VAL A 257 2.65 -18.26 9.59
CA VAL A 257 3.10 -19.61 9.99
C VAL A 257 2.93 -20.61 8.85
N LEU A 258 1.75 -20.67 8.23
CA LEU A 258 1.42 -21.67 7.20
C LEU A 258 1.93 -21.28 5.81
N GLY A 259 2.15 -20.00 5.52
CA GLY A 259 2.67 -19.52 4.24
C GLY A 259 4.17 -19.77 4.03
N ARG A 260 4.70 -20.88 4.54
CA ARG A 260 6.04 -21.37 4.20
C ARG A 260 5.91 -22.23 2.95
N TYR A 261 6.76 -21.99 1.95
CA TYR A 261 6.68 -22.70 0.67
C TYR A 261 6.66 -24.22 0.85
N GLY A 262 7.54 -24.77 1.70
CA GLY A 262 7.58 -26.22 1.98
C GLY A 262 6.32 -26.80 2.64
N ILE A 263 5.49 -25.99 3.33
CA ILE A 263 4.22 -26.46 3.91
C ILE A 263 3.13 -26.53 2.85
N LEU A 264 3.13 -25.60 1.90
CA LEU A 264 2.10 -25.45 0.88
C LEU A 264 2.51 -26.01 -0.48
N HIS A 265 3.58 -26.80 -0.55
CA HIS A 265 4.13 -27.31 -1.80
C HIS A 265 3.06 -28.03 -2.65
N ASP A 266 2.26 -28.89 -2.02
CA ASP A 266 1.23 -29.71 -2.68
C ASP A 266 -0.13 -28.99 -2.83
N VAL A 267 -0.22 -27.73 -2.41
CA VAL A 267 -1.43 -26.91 -2.55
C VAL A 267 -1.47 -26.33 -3.97
N PRO A 268 -2.65 -26.22 -4.63
CA PRO A 268 -2.76 -25.65 -5.97
C PRO A 268 -2.04 -24.29 -6.08
N HIS A 269 -1.21 -24.13 -7.11
CA HIS A 269 -0.34 -22.97 -7.33
C HIS A 269 -1.03 -21.63 -7.03
N SER A 270 -2.23 -21.41 -7.57
CA SER A 270 -2.94 -20.13 -7.39
C SER A 270 -3.26 -19.78 -5.92
N LEU A 271 -3.49 -20.76 -5.04
CA LEU A 271 -3.70 -20.53 -3.62
C LEU A 271 -2.36 -20.45 -2.88
N ARG A 272 -1.45 -21.39 -3.17
CA ARG A 272 -0.11 -21.45 -2.60
C ARG A 272 0.63 -20.12 -2.79
N ASP A 273 0.77 -19.67 -4.03
CA ASP A 273 1.56 -18.49 -4.37
C ASP A 273 0.94 -17.22 -3.76
N THR A 274 -0.39 -17.18 -3.67
CA THR A 274 -1.11 -16.12 -2.94
C THR A 274 -0.68 -16.10 -1.48
N VAL A 275 -0.86 -17.19 -0.74
CA VAL A 275 -0.57 -17.24 0.71
C VAL A 275 0.91 -17.05 1.00
N VAL A 276 1.80 -17.67 0.23
CA VAL A 276 3.25 -17.53 0.41
C VAL A 276 3.71 -16.10 0.12
N SER A 277 3.19 -15.46 -0.93
CA SER A 277 3.51 -14.05 -1.22
C SER A 277 3.13 -13.13 -0.05
N ARG A 278 1.94 -13.29 0.55
CA ARG A 278 1.54 -12.48 1.71
C ARG A 278 2.38 -12.82 2.95
N ALA A 279 2.72 -14.09 3.16
CA ALA A 279 3.59 -14.47 4.25
C ALA A 279 4.99 -13.86 4.13
N ASN A 280 5.54 -13.78 2.92
CA ASN A 280 6.80 -13.12 2.64
C ASN A 280 6.73 -11.61 2.92
N MET A 281 5.65 -10.93 2.53
CA MET A 281 5.43 -9.52 2.91
C MET A 281 5.42 -9.32 4.44
N ILE A 282 4.77 -10.21 5.19
CA ILE A 282 4.77 -10.16 6.66
C ILE A 282 6.18 -10.42 7.22
N ARG A 283 6.95 -11.35 6.65
CA ARG A 283 8.34 -11.63 7.04
C ARG A 283 9.27 -10.46 6.79
N VAL A 284 9.10 -9.74 5.67
CA VAL A 284 9.83 -8.50 5.40
C VAL A 284 9.60 -7.48 6.52
N VAL A 285 8.35 -7.29 6.94
CA VAL A 285 8.03 -6.37 8.05
C VAL A 285 8.61 -6.88 9.38
N ALA A 286 8.49 -8.18 9.65
CA ALA A 286 9.05 -8.76 10.87
C ALA A 286 10.58 -8.58 10.95
N GLU A 287 11.28 -8.76 9.83
CA GLU A 287 12.71 -8.52 9.75
C GLU A 287 13.06 -7.04 9.92
N GLU A 288 12.29 -6.13 9.32
CA GLU A 288 12.48 -4.70 9.47
C GLU A 288 12.35 -4.26 10.94
N LEU A 289 11.36 -4.80 11.66
CA LEU A 289 11.15 -4.55 13.09
C LEU A 289 12.22 -5.23 13.97
N ARG A 290 12.87 -6.29 13.48
CA ARG A 290 14.01 -6.93 14.15
C ARG A 290 15.26 -6.07 14.05
N ILE A 291 15.48 -5.43 12.90
CA ILE A 291 16.62 -4.52 12.66
C ILE A 291 16.49 -3.26 13.53
N ASP A 292 15.28 -2.75 13.73
CA ASP A 292 15.00 -1.58 14.56
C ASP A 292 13.83 -1.84 15.53
N PRO A 293 14.12 -2.40 16.71
CA PRO A 293 13.09 -2.70 17.70
C PRO A 293 12.31 -1.47 18.19
N LEU A 294 12.87 -0.26 18.09
CA LEU A 294 12.15 0.97 18.48
C LEU A 294 10.95 1.24 17.58
N ALA A 295 11.01 0.78 16.32
CA ALA A 295 9.88 0.84 15.40
C ALA A 295 8.65 0.05 15.89
N LEU A 296 8.79 -0.88 16.84
CA LEU A 296 7.63 -1.50 17.50
C LEU A 296 6.79 -0.49 18.30
N LEU A 297 7.39 0.60 18.78
CA LEU A 297 6.66 1.64 19.48
C LEU A 297 6.19 2.72 18.50
N THR A 298 7.11 3.28 17.71
CA THR A 298 6.84 4.48 16.91
C THR A 298 6.49 4.19 15.45
N GLY A 299 6.78 2.99 14.96
CA GLY A 299 6.73 2.67 13.54
C GLY A 299 7.81 3.40 12.72
N ARG A 300 7.70 3.26 11.39
CA ARG A 300 8.56 3.85 10.36
C ARG A 300 7.83 4.89 9.50
N GLY A 301 6.59 5.22 9.84
CA GLY A 301 5.70 6.10 9.08
C GLY A 301 4.89 5.34 8.03
N TRP A 302 3.70 5.88 7.71
CA TRP A 302 2.83 5.30 6.68
C TRP A 302 3.49 5.34 5.31
N GLY A 303 3.35 4.25 4.54
CA GLY A 303 3.97 4.14 3.23
C GLY A 303 5.48 3.89 3.24
N SER A 304 5.96 3.21 4.29
CA SER A 304 7.37 2.79 4.43
C SER A 304 7.62 1.34 4.03
N PHE A 305 6.60 0.62 3.56
CA PHE A 305 6.73 -0.79 3.18
C PHE A 305 7.72 -1.02 2.04
N ASP A 306 7.79 -0.13 1.05
CA ASP A 306 8.78 -0.20 -0.03
C ASP A 306 10.22 -0.10 0.47
N VAL A 307 10.48 0.67 1.54
CA VAL A 307 11.79 0.75 2.21
C VAL A 307 12.09 -0.55 2.94
N ALA A 308 11.11 -1.11 3.66
CA ALA A 308 11.25 -2.41 4.32
C ALA A 308 11.52 -3.52 3.30
N LEU A 309 10.81 -3.51 2.18
CA LEU A 309 10.98 -4.43 1.07
C LEU A 309 12.38 -4.31 0.46
N ALA A 310 12.82 -3.10 0.11
CA ALA A 310 14.15 -2.86 -0.43
C ALA A 310 15.27 -3.35 0.50
N ARG A 311 15.08 -3.24 1.82
CA ARG A 311 16.05 -3.69 2.83
C ARG A 311 16.05 -5.19 3.07
N SER A 312 14.86 -5.80 3.11
CA SER A 312 14.66 -7.10 3.75
C SER A 312 14.03 -8.17 2.84
N MET A 313 13.90 -7.92 1.53
CA MET A 313 13.31 -8.88 0.58
C MET A 313 14.09 -10.19 0.38
N ALA A 314 15.38 -10.23 0.72
CA ALA A 314 16.22 -11.43 0.63
C ALA A 314 15.85 -12.44 1.73
N LEU A 315 14.70 -13.10 1.54
CA LEU A 315 14.12 -14.08 2.43
C LEU A 315 14.54 -15.51 2.07
N ASP A 316 14.41 -16.41 3.04
CA ASP A 316 14.65 -17.82 2.79
C ASP A 316 13.60 -18.41 1.85
N HIS A 317 14.06 -19.28 0.93
CA HIS A 317 13.26 -19.95 -0.10
C HIS A 317 12.53 -19.04 -1.09
N VAL A 318 13.00 -17.80 -1.26
CA VAL A 318 12.52 -16.86 -2.28
C VAL A 318 13.58 -16.68 -3.35
N ALA A 319 13.22 -16.91 -4.60
CA ALA A 319 14.07 -16.57 -5.73
C ALA A 319 13.83 -15.11 -6.14
N LEU A 320 14.91 -14.37 -6.33
CA LEU A 320 14.91 -12.99 -6.83
C LEU A 320 15.21 -12.92 -8.34
N GLN A 321 15.16 -14.06 -9.02
CA GLN A 321 15.33 -14.19 -10.46
C GLN A 321 14.05 -14.73 -11.11
N SER A 322 13.79 -14.31 -12.35
CA SER A 322 12.56 -14.64 -13.10
C SER A 322 12.35 -16.13 -13.37
N GLU A 323 13.44 -16.90 -13.46
CA GLU A 323 13.43 -18.34 -13.73
C GLU A 323 13.78 -19.12 -12.44
N ALA A 324 12.87 -19.04 -11.45
CA ALA A 324 13.01 -19.82 -10.24
C ALA A 324 12.81 -21.31 -10.52
N SER A 325 13.69 -22.18 -10.01
CA SER A 325 13.45 -23.63 -10.00
C SER A 325 12.24 -23.98 -9.12
N ASP A 326 11.67 -25.17 -9.30
CA ASP A 326 10.52 -25.65 -8.49
C ASP A 326 10.75 -25.58 -6.96
N GLU A 327 12.01 -25.58 -6.52
CA GLU A 327 12.43 -25.44 -5.12
C GLU A 327 12.25 -24.03 -4.54
N PHE A 328 12.17 -22.99 -5.38
CA PHE A 328 12.08 -21.59 -4.97
C PHE A 328 10.83 -20.92 -5.55
N LEU A 329 10.16 -20.13 -4.73
CA LEU A 329 9.07 -19.30 -5.24
C LEU A 329 9.66 -18.08 -5.95
N PHE A 330 9.33 -17.90 -7.23
CA PHE A 330 9.48 -16.60 -7.89
C PHE A 330 8.54 -15.60 -7.21
N TRP A 331 9.10 -14.59 -6.54
CA TRP A 331 8.32 -13.57 -5.87
C TRP A 331 8.34 -12.28 -6.67
N ASP A 332 7.28 -12.08 -7.45
CA ASP A 332 7.09 -10.91 -8.31
C ASP A 332 7.20 -9.56 -7.58
N ALA A 333 6.89 -9.52 -6.28
CA ALA A 333 7.09 -8.35 -5.42
C ALA A 333 8.53 -7.82 -5.44
N ALA A 334 9.54 -8.68 -5.64
CA ALA A 334 10.94 -8.27 -5.73
C ALA A 334 11.24 -7.41 -6.98
N HIS A 335 10.40 -7.52 -8.01
CA HIS A 335 10.52 -6.79 -9.27
C HIS A 335 9.42 -5.75 -9.46
N ARG A 336 8.59 -5.52 -8.43
CA ARG A 336 7.50 -4.57 -8.43
C ARG A 336 7.71 -3.50 -7.38
N ASN A 337 7.16 -2.32 -7.63
CA ASN A 337 7.11 -1.24 -6.64
C ASN A 337 5.95 -1.47 -5.66
N ASP A 338 5.96 -2.63 -4.99
CA ASP A 338 4.96 -2.97 -3.97
C ASP A 338 5.05 -1.98 -2.80
N PHE A 339 3.90 -1.40 -2.45
CA PHE A 339 3.82 -0.27 -1.51
C PHE A 339 3.01 -0.59 -0.25
N HIS A 340 2.55 -1.84 -0.09
CA HIS A 340 1.72 -2.28 1.02
C HIS A 340 1.90 -3.79 1.28
N PRO A 341 1.93 -4.27 2.53
CA PRO A 341 2.12 -5.69 2.87
C PRO A 341 0.87 -6.58 2.64
N HIS A 342 -0.15 -6.06 1.94
CA HIS A 342 -1.48 -6.67 1.81
C HIS A 342 -2.15 -7.10 3.14
N ASN A 343 -1.72 -6.52 4.26
CA ASN A 343 -2.26 -6.83 5.59
C ASN A 343 -2.30 -5.57 6.45
N GLU A 344 -3.50 -5.05 6.71
CA GLU A 344 -3.74 -3.79 7.41
C GLU A 344 -3.18 -3.75 8.84
N VAL A 345 -3.22 -4.88 9.57
CA VAL A 345 -2.65 -4.95 10.93
C VAL A 345 -1.13 -4.81 10.86
N VAL A 346 -0.50 -5.47 9.89
CA VAL A 346 0.95 -5.42 9.67
C VAL A 346 1.37 -4.06 9.13
N GLU A 347 0.62 -3.47 8.21
CA GLU A 347 0.87 -2.11 7.70
C GLU A 347 0.79 -1.08 8.82
N ALA A 348 -0.26 -1.12 9.65
CA ALA A 348 -0.38 -0.20 10.78
C ALA A 348 0.75 -0.40 11.79
N THR A 349 1.19 -1.65 12.02
CA THR A 349 2.31 -1.96 12.91
C THR A 349 3.63 -1.42 12.35
N LEU A 350 3.91 -1.61 11.06
CA LEU A 350 5.08 -1.02 10.43
C LEU A 350 5.02 0.52 10.47
N SER A 351 3.85 1.09 10.23
CA SER A 351 3.67 2.52 10.03
C SER A 351 3.75 3.33 11.33
N ALA A 352 3.08 2.87 12.39
CA ALA A 352 3.00 3.62 13.65
C ALA A 352 3.13 2.70 14.89
N GLY A 353 3.80 1.55 14.73
CA GLY A 353 4.11 0.63 15.80
C GLY A 353 2.93 -0.27 16.20
N VAL A 354 3.22 -1.17 17.13
CA VAL A 354 2.25 -2.07 17.78
C VAL A 354 1.02 -1.31 18.31
N PRO A 355 1.10 -0.08 18.87
CA PRO A 355 -0.09 0.66 19.27
C PRO A 355 -1.09 0.88 18.12
N ALA A 356 -0.60 1.18 16.91
CA ALA A 356 -1.47 1.35 15.74
C ALA A 356 -2.04 0.02 15.24
N GLY A 357 -1.25 -1.06 15.23
CA GLY A 357 -1.73 -2.42 14.93
C GLY A 357 -2.85 -2.88 15.88
N ILE A 358 -2.67 -2.64 17.19
CA ILE A 358 -3.71 -2.89 18.21
C ILE A 358 -4.93 -2.02 17.95
N ALA A 359 -4.74 -0.74 17.59
CA ALA A 359 -5.85 0.17 17.34
C ALA A 359 -6.67 -0.22 16.11
N VAL A 360 -6.06 -0.75 15.04
CA VAL A 360 -6.77 -1.35 13.90
C VAL A 360 -7.64 -2.53 14.36
N ALA A 361 -7.06 -3.47 15.12
CA ALA A 361 -7.80 -4.62 15.64
C ALA A 361 -8.95 -4.17 16.56
N ALA A 362 -8.69 -3.23 17.46
CA ALA A 362 -9.67 -2.65 18.35
C ALA A 362 -10.79 -1.93 17.58
N PHE A 363 -10.44 -1.18 16.52
CA PHE A 363 -11.40 -0.51 15.66
C PHE A 363 -12.42 -1.49 15.09
N LEU A 364 -11.97 -2.65 14.58
CA LEU A 364 -12.86 -3.70 14.05
C LEU A 364 -13.85 -4.23 15.10
N GLY A 365 -13.38 -4.48 16.34
CA GLY A 365 -14.24 -4.92 17.43
C GLY A 365 -15.20 -3.82 17.93
N LEU A 366 -14.74 -2.57 17.94
CA LEU A 366 -15.49 -1.42 18.42
C LEU A 366 -16.62 -1.00 17.47
N LEU A 367 -16.52 -1.30 16.17
CA LEU A 367 -17.64 -1.20 15.23
C LEU A 367 -18.82 -2.06 15.69
N VAL A 368 -18.56 -3.31 16.11
CA VAL A 368 -19.57 -4.24 16.61
C VAL A 368 -20.06 -3.83 18.00
N HIS A 369 -19.14 -3.49 18.89
CA HIS A 369 -19.47 -3.10 20.26
C HIS A 369 -20.34 -1.84 20.28
N GLY A 370 -20.04 -0.87 19.41
CA GLY A 370 -20.74 0.39 19.24
C GLY A 370 -22.04 0.28 18.44
N ALA A 371 -22.35 -0.87 17.84
CA ALA A 371 -23.61 -1.08 17.12
C ALA A 371 -24.78 -1.30 18.09
N SER A 372 -25.97 -0.81 17.70
CA SER A 372 -27.20 -1.10 18.48
C SER A 372 -27.50 -2.60 18.44
N ARG A 373 -28.16 -3.13 19.48
CA ARG A 373 -28.46 -4.58 19.58
C ARG A 373 -29.04 -5.15 18.29
N ARG A 374 -29.90 -4.38 17.62
CA ARG A 374 -30.56 -4.78 16.37
C ARG A 374 -29.63 -4.82 15.14
N PHE A 375 -28.48 -4.14 15.15
CA PHE A 375 -27.49 -4.10 14.06
C PHE A 375 -26.21 -4.88 14.35
N ARG A 376 -26.01 -5.35 15.59
CA ARG A 376 -24.80 -6.12 15.97
C ARG A 376 -24.49 -7.30 15.05
N PRO A 377 -25.46 -8.13 14.62
CA PRO A 377 -25.14 -9.23 13.70
C PRO A 377 -24.57 -8.74 12.36
N ALA A 378 -25.19 -7.73 11.75
CA ALA A 378 -24.71 -7.10 10.52
C ALA A 378 -23.32 -6.49 10.70
N ALA A 379 -23.12 -5.75 11.79
CA ALA A 379 -21.82 -5.18 12.12
C ALA A 379 -20.75 -6.27 12.33
N THR A 380 -21.11 -7.41 12.94
CA THR A 380 -20.18 -8.54 13.15
C THR A 380 -19.77 -9.15 11.82
N GLY A 381 -20.74 -9.48 10.97
CA GLY A 381 -20.44 -10.03 9.64
C GLY A 381 -19.62 -9.06 8.78
N PHE A 382 -19.95 -7.78 8.81
CA PHE A 382 -19.21 -6.73 8.12
C PHE A 382 -17.77 -6.59 8.64
N SER A 383 -17.58 -6.49 9.95
CA SER A 383 -16.25 -6.31 10.53
C SER A 383 -15.38 -7.55 10.35
N VAL A 384 -15.93 -8.76 10.35
CA VAL A 384 -15.18 -9.99 10.01
C VAL A 384 -14.81 -10.03 8.53
N ALA A 385 -15.76 -9.72 7.63
CA ALA A 385 -15.46 -9.65 6.19
C ALA A 385 -14.38 -8.60 5.90
N LEU A 386 -14.48 -7.42 6.52
CA LEU A 386 -13.47 -6.37 6.42
C LEU A 386 -12.13 -6.85 6.97
N ALA A 387 -12.10 -7.50 8.13
CA ALA A 387 -10.88 -8.07 8.72
C ALA A 387 -10.19 -9.05 7.76
N VAL A 388 -10.94 -10.00 7.19
CA VAL A 388 -10.42 -11.00 6.26
C VAL A 388 -9.90 -10.34 4.98
N LEU A 389 -10.69 -9.44 4.38
CA LEU A 389 -10.32 -8.77 3.15
C LEU A 389 -9.09 -7.88 3.34
N SER A 390 -9.04 -7.09 4.40
CA SER A 390 -7.91 -6.20 4.73
C SER A 390 -6.65 -6.94 5.18
N CYS A 391 -6.72 -8.23 5.53
CA CYS A 391 -5.55 -9.05 5.84
C CYS A 391 -4.99 -9.79 4.61
N MET A 392 -5.71 -9.79 3.49
CA MET A 392 -5.36 -10.51 2.25
C MET A 392 -5.22 -9.57 1.04
N TRP A 393 -5.70 -8.34 1.17
CA TRP A 393 -5.75 -7.31 0.14
C TRP A 393 -5.64 -5.91 0.76
N PHE A 394 -5.40 -4.90 -0.06
CA PHE A 394 -5.26 -3.50 0.39
C PHE A 394 -6.39 -2.63 -0.14
N GLN A 395 -6.67 -1.54 0.59
CA GLN A 395 -7.71 -0.58 0.24
C GLN A 395 -7.15 0.53 -0.67
N LEU A 396 -7.94 0.98 -1.65
CA LEU A 396 -7.63 2.12 -2.51
C LEU A 396 -8.44 3.37 -2.14
N PRO A 397 -7.96 4.59 -2.46
CA PRO A 397 -8.63 5.86 -2.16
C PRO A 397 -10.09 5.94 -2.62
N THR A 398 -10.40 5.31 -3.75
CA THR A 398 -11.76 5.30 -4.34
C THR A 398 -12.83 4.72 -3.41
N SER A 399 -12.43 3.92 -2.41
CA SER A 399 -13.34 3.29 -1.46
C SER A 399 -13.48 4.04 -0.13
N VAL A 400 -12.67 5.07 0.10
CA VAL A 400 -12.66 5.86 1.35
C VAL A 400 -14.01 6.52 1.66
N PRO A 401 -14.71 7.12 0.69
CA PRO A 401 -16.05 7.68 0.91
C PRO A 401 -17.05 6.64 1.36
N ALA A 402 -17.05 5.47 0.73
CA ALA A 402 -17.93 4.37 1.09
C ALA A 402 -17.58 3.80 2.48
N PHE A 403 -16.29 3.67 2.79
CA PHE A 403 -15.80 3.18 4.07
C PHE A 403 -16.23 4.10 5.22
N GLY A 404 -15.93 5.41 5.12
CA GLY A 404 -16.34 6.39 6.11
C GLY A 404 -17.86 6.39 6.32
N ALA A 405 -18.64 6.35 5.23
CA ALA A 405 -20.09 6.27 5.31
C ALA A 405 -20.58 5.01 6.04
N ALA A 406 -20.05 3.83 5.72
CA ALA A 406 -20.39 2.57 6.37
C ALA A 406 -20.09 2.61 7.88
N VAL A 407 -18.90 3.08 8.27
CA VAL A 407 -18.49 3.23 9.67
C VAL A 407 -19.45 4.15 10.43
N GLY A 408 -19.79 5.30 9.85
CA GLY A 408 -20.69 6.28 10.45
C GLY A 408 -22.13 5.78 10.63
N LEU A 409 -22.66 5.03 9.67
CA LEU A 409 -24.03 4.51 9.71
C LEU A 409 -24.22 3.38 10.76
N ILE A 410 -23.19 2.59 11.02
CA ILE A 410 -23.22 1.51 12.04
C ILE A 410 -23.14 2.09 13.46
N GLY A 411 -22.20 3.01 13.68
CA GLY A 411 -21.82 3.50 15.00
C GLY A 411 -22.96 4.21 15.74
N LEU A 412 -23.15 3.91 17.02
CA LEU A 412 -24.04 4.69 17.89
C LEU A 412 -23.37 6.03 18.23
N SER A 413 -24.03 7.14 17.87
CA SER A 413 -23.69 8.45 18.42
C SER A 413 -24.10 8.49 19.89
N TRP A 414 -23.17 8.85 20.78
CA TRP A 414 -23.49 9.05 22.19
C TRP A 414 -24.29 10.36 22.35
N ARG A 415 -24.94 10.52 23.52
CA ARG A 415 -25.81 11.65 23.92
C ARG A 415 -25.35 13.02 23.38
N ARG A 416 -26.29 13.99 23.28
CA ARG A 416 -25.96 15.40 22.93
C ARG A 416 -24.72 15.86 23.72
N ALA A 417 -23.76 16.47 23.04
CA ALA A 417 -22.54 16.91 23.69
C ALA A 417 -22.83 18.16 24.54
N GLY A 418 -22.52 18.12 25.85
CA GLY A 418 -22.63 19.30 26.73
C GLY A 418 -21.64 20.41 26.39
N HIS A 419 -20.53 20.09 25.72
CA HIS A 419 -19.44 21.03 25.36
C HIS A 419 -19.51 21.49 23.90
N GLY A 420 -20.65 22.05 23.49
CA GLY A 420 -20.94 22.35 22.08
C GLY A 420 -19.95 23.31 21.40
N GLN A 421 -19.29 24.22 22.12
CA GLN A 421 -18.36 25.18 21.51
C GLN A 421 -16.97 24.60 21.26
N ALA A 422 -16.40 23.87 22.22
CA ALA A 422 -15.08 23.23 22.07
C ALA A 422 -15.08 22.22 20.91
N LEU A 423 -16.12 21.40 20.82
CA LEU A 423 -16.27 20.45 19.71
C LEU A 423 -16.38 21.17 18.36
N ARG A 424 -17.14 22.26 18.25
CA ARG A 424 -17.23 23.05 17.00
C ARG A 424 -15.88 23.64 16.60
N ARG A 425 -15.10 24.16 17.55
CA ARG A 425 -13.74 24.65 17.29
C ARG A 425 -12.83 23.53 16.79
N ALA A 426 -12.89 22.35 17.43
CA ALA A 426 -12.12 21.18 16.99
C ALA A 426 -12.52 20.71 15.59
N LEU A 427 -13.83 20.67 15.27
CA LEU A 427 -14.32 20.35 13.94
C LEU A 427 -13.87 21.38 12.90
N GLY A 428 -13.92 22.68 13.23
CA GLY A 428 -13.43 23.75 12.36
C GLY A 428 -11.93 23.65 12.10
N ALA A 429 -11.11 23.40 13.12
CA ALA A 429 -9.68 23.17 12.96
C ALA A 429 -9.40 21.93 12.09
N GLY A 430 -10.14 20.84 12.32
CA GLY A 430 -10.05 19.64 11.49
C GLY A 430 -10.45 19.89 10.03
N ALA A 431 -11.43 20.75 9.78
CA ALA A 431 -11.83 21.14 8.42
C ALA A 431 -10.68 21.85 7.69
N VAL A 432 -10.05 22.83 8.34
CA VAL A 432 -8.89 23.55 7.79
C VAL A 432 -7.74 22.59 7.51
N LEU A 433 -7.45 21.68 8.43
CA LEU A 433 -6.38 20.69 8.29
C LEU A 433 -6.61 19.73 7.11
N LEU A 434 -7.85 19.28 6.89
CA LEU A 434 -8.21 18.42 5.76
C LEU A 434 -8.18 19.16 4.43
N VAL A 435 -8.57 20.44 4.38
CA VAL A 435 -8.41 21.29 3.19
C VAL A 435 -6.93 21.50 2.88
N ALA A 436 -6.10 21.76 3.89
CA ALA A 436 -4.65 21.86 3.71
C ALA A 436 -4.05 20.54 3.21
N THR A 437 -4.52 19.40 3.74
CA THR A 437 -4.11 18.06 3.27
C THR A 437 -4.52 17.83 1.81
N SER A 438 -5.74 18.22 1.43
CA SER A 438 -6.22 18.18 0.05
C SER A 438 -5.33 19.00 -0.89
N ALA A 439 -4.98 20.22 -0.49
CA ALA A 439 -4.12 21.10 -1.27
C ALA A 439 -2.70 20.52 -1.40
N ALA A 440 -2.13 19.97 -0.32
CA ALA A 440 -0.82 19.33 -0.34
C ALA A 440 -0.78 18.10 -1.26
N LEU A 441 -1.81 17.23 -1.21
CA LEU A 441 -1.94 16.08 -2.11
C LEU A 441 -2.02 16.53 -3.58
N TRP A 442 -2.80 17.57 -3.86
CA TRP A 442 -2.94 18.11 -5.21
C TRP A 442 -1.64 18.72 -5.74
N LEU A 443 -0.94 19.50 -4.92
CA LEU A 443 0.35 20.10 -5.27
C LEU A 443 1.41 19.02 -5.51
N ARG A 444 1.46 17.97 -4.69
CA ARG A 444 2.35 16.82 -4.88
C ARG A 444 2.08 16.11 -6.21
N ALA A 445 0.82 15.86 -6.53
CA ALA A 445 0.42 15.20 -7.76
C ALA A 445 0.75 16.04 -9.00
N GLU A 446 0.52 17.35 -8.94
CA GLU A 446 0.86 18.28 -10.01
C GLU A 446 2.38 18.42 -10.21
N ALA A 447 3.15 18.47 -9.11
CA ALA A 447 4.62 18.43 -9.18
C ALA A 447 5.10 17.12 -9.83
N GLY A 448 4.52 15.98 -9.43
CA GLY A 448 4.73 14.65 -10.03
C GLY A 448 4.60 14.69 -11.55
N ARG A 449 3.47 15.19 -12.02
CA ARG A 449 3.16 15.29 -13.45
C ARG A 449 4.13 16.20 -14.20
N ARG A 450 4.43 17.38 -13.64
CA ARG A 450 5.36 18.33 -14.29
C ARG A 450 6.75 17.74 -14.46
N GLU A 451 7.26 17.05 -13.44
CA GLU A 451 8.57 16.40 -13.54
C GLU A 451 8.60 15.18 -14.44
N PHE A 452 7.47 14.48 -14.58
CA PHE A 452 7.31 13.42 -15.58
C PHE A 452 7.39 13.96 -17.01
N ALA A 453 6.77 15.11 -17.27
CA ALA A 453 6.77 15.74 -18.59
C ALA A 453 8.07 16.51 -18.91
N ALA A 454 8.89 16.83 -17.89
CA ALA A 454 10.08 17.65 -18.06
C ALA A 454 11.35 16.82 -18.31
N ILE A 455 12.24 17.37 -19.14
CA ILE A 455 13.63 16.92 -19.21
C ILE A 455 14.30 17.23 -17.86
N PRO A 456 15.00 16.27 -17.24
CA PRO A 456 15.69 16.54 -15.99
C PRO A 456 16.77 17.62 -16.20
N PRO A 457 16.91 18.57 -15.26
CA PRO A 457 18.02 19.52 -15.29
C PRO A 457 19.37 18.83 -15.08
N ASP A 458 20.44 19.53 -15.42
CA ASP A 458 21.83 19.06 -15.32
C ASP A 458 22.45 19.13 -13.92
N ASP A 459 21.69 19.50 -12.89
CA ASP A 459 22.20 19.82 -11.54
C ASP A 459 22.03 18.72 -10.49
N CYS A 460 21.62 17.51 -10.91
CA CYS A 460 21.36 16.37 -10.01
C CYS A 460 20.41 16.68 -8.84
N ARG A 461 19.55 17.71 -8.98
CA ARG A 461 18.62 18.10 -7.93
C ARG A 461 17.67 16.94 -7.59
N PRO A 462 17.27 16.78 -6.32
CA PRO A 462 16.30 15.77 -5.92
C PRO A 462 15.01 15.87 -6.75
N LEU A 463 14.53 14.73 -7.24
CA LEU A 463 13.23 14.64 -7.89
C LEU A 463 12.12 14.91 -6.86
N LEU A 464 11.12 15.68 -7.25
CA LEU A 464 9.91 15.98 -6.48
C LEU A 464 10.21 16.57 -5.11
N ALA A 465 11.26 17.40 -5.04
CA ALA A 465 11.80 17.98 -3.82
C ALA A 465 12.09 16.94 -2.71
N GLY A 466 12.35 15.68 -3.08
CA GLY A 466 12.58 14.59 -2.13
C GLY A 466 11.33 13.98 -1.49
N GLN A 467 10.12 14.43 -1.83
CA GLN A 467 8.90 14.08 -1.07
C GLN A 467 8.12 12.88 -1.63
N ALA A 468 8.47 12.40 -2.84
CA ALA A 468 7.72 11.36 -3.53
C ALA A 468 8.67 10.29 -4.11
N ARG A 469 9.34 9.56 -3.22
CA ARG A 469 10.29 8.51 -3.57
C ARG A 469 9.77 7.49 -4.59
N ILE A 470 8.57 6.97 -4.36
CA ILE A 470 7.95 5.98 -5.27
C ILE A 470 7.77 6.54 -6.69
N HIS A 471 7.41 7.82 -6.82
CA HIS A 471 7.35 8.49 -8.12
C HIS A 471 8.73 8.52 -8.77
N ALA A 472 9.77 8.87 -8.00
CA ALA A 472 11.13 8.90 -8.50
C ALA A 472 11.59 7.51 -9.00
N VAL A 473 11.33 6.43 -8.25
CA VAL A 473 11.64 5.05 -8.68
C VAL A 473 10.97 4.74 -10.02
N TRP A 474 9.66 4.99 -10.13
CA TRP A 474 8.92 4.73 -11.36
C TRP A 474 9.38 5.58 -12.56
N LEU A 475 9.72 6.86 -12.32
CA LEU A 475 10.29 7.75 -13.33
C LEU A 475 11.60 7.20 -13.89
N ILE A 476 12.48 6.75 -13.01
CA ILE A 476 13.81 6.21 -13.37
C ILE A 476 13.63 4.88 -14.14
N GLN A 477 12.74 4.00 -13.69
CA GLN A 477 12.40 2.76 -14.40
C GLN A 477 11.87 3.02 -15.80
N THR A 478 10.95 3.97 -15.95
CA THR A 478 10.40 4.35 -17.26
C THR A 478 11.49 4.85 -18.21
N GLN A 479 12.41 5.69 -17.71
CA GLN A 479 13.54 6.19 -18.50
C GLN A 479 14.52 5.07 -18.87
N TRP A 480 14.75 4.12 -17.95
CA TRP A 480 15.58 2.95 -18.22
C TRP A 480 14.98 2.08 -19.32
N HIS A 481 13.70 1.72 -19.23
CA HIS A 481 13.04 0.91 -20.27
C HIS A 481 13.14 1.59 -21.63
N HIS A 482 12.91 2.90 -21.71
CA HIS A 482 13.09 3.65 -22.96
C HIS A 482 14.53 3.56 -23.49
N LEU A 483 15.55 3.78 -22.65
CA LEU A 483 16.95 3.62 -23.07
C LEU A 483 17.25 2.19 -23.53
N SER A 484 16.77 1.19 -22.80
CA SER A 484 16.96 -0.22 -23.14
C SER A 484 16.32 -0.57 -24.49
N ASP A 485 15.13 -0.03 -24.77
CA ASP A 485 14.43 -0.22 -26.05
C ASP A 485 15.20 0.43 -27.20
N VAL A 486 15.70 1.66 -27.01
CA VAL A 486 16.52 2.39 -28.00
C VAL A 486 17.82 1.62 -28.31
N ILE A 487 18.50 1.08 -27.30
CA ILE A 487 19.69 0.23 -27.47
C ILE A 487 19.33 -1.07 -28.21
N SER A 488 18.27 -1.76 -27.78
CA SER A 488 17.90 -3.10 -28.29
C SER A 488 17.35 -3.05 -29.72
N SER A 489 16.66 -1.96 -30.08
CA SER A 489 16.15 -1.70 -31.44
C SER A 489 17.25 -1.28 -32.42
N LYS A 490 18.50 -1.11 -31.96
CA LYS A 490 19.62 -0.60 -32.75
C LYS A 490 19.32 0.76 -33.38
N ALA A 491 18.69 1.64 -32.61
CA ALA A 491 18.39 3.00 -33.01
C ALA A 491 19.69 3.77 -33.41
N PRO A 492 19.55 4.88 -34.15
CA PRO A 492 20.66 5.78 -34.46
C PRO A 492 21.47 6.19 -33.20
N THR A 493 22.78 6.43 -33.37
CA THR A 493 23.69 6.69 -32.24
C THR A 493 23.33 7.97 -31.48
N ASP A 494 22.82 8.98 -32.19
CA ASP A 494 22.31 10.23 -31.62
C ASP A 494 21.08 10.00 -30.74
N GLU A 495 20.17 9.10 -31.12
CA GLU A 495 19.02 8.73 -30.28
C GLU A 495 19.46 8.01 -29.00
N VAL A 496 20.41 7.08 -29.10
CA VAL A 496 21.03 6.41 -27.94
C VAL A 496 21.70 7.44 -27.02
N ALA A 497 22.43 8.41 -27.58
CA ALA A 497 23.11 9.45 -26.82
C ALA A 497 22.12 10.32 -26.03
N VAL A 498 21.02 10.75 -26.66
CA VAL A 498 19.97 11.53 -25.99
C VAL A 498 19.30 10.73 -24.87
N ALA A 499 18.94 9.47 -25.13
CA ALA A 499 18.32 8.61 -24.12
C ALA A 499 19.27 8.32 -22.94
N ALA A 500 20.57 8.11 -23.23
CA ALA A 500 21.59 7.86 -22.23
C ALA A 500 21.84 9.10 -21.36
N GLU A 501 21.86 10.29 -21.96
CA GLU A 501 22.00 11.56 -21.25
C GLU A 501 20.81 11.83 -20.31
N HIS A 502 19.58 11.59 -20.79
CA HIS A 502 18.39 11.67 -19.93
C HIS A 502 18.47 10.68 -18.76
N MET A 503 18.91 9.44 -19.02
CA MET A 503 19.10 8.44 -17.97
C MET A 503 20.17 8.87 -16.97
N ARG A 504 21.30 9.41 -17.44
CA ARG A 504 22.41 9.89 -16.60
C ARG A 504 21.93 10.93 -15.60
N ARG A 505 21.16 11.92 -16.05
CA ARG A 505 20.60 12.97 -15.18
C ARG A 505 19.62 12.40 -14.14
N ARG A 506 18.76 11.47 -14.55
CA ARG A 506 17.82 10.80 -13.64
C ARG A 506 18.54 9.97 -12.58
N LEU A 507 19.54 9.19 -12.96
CA LEU A 507 20.37 8.44 -12.02
C LEU A 507 21.16 9.34 -11.08
N CYS A 508 21.67 10.48 -11.57
CA CYS A 508 22.36 11.43 -10.69
C CYS A 508 21.42 12.00 -9.62
N ALA A 509 20.20 12.38 -9.98
CA ALA A 509 19.19 12.79 -9.01
C ALA A 509 18.80 11.65 -8.04
N ALA A 510 18.71 10.42 -8.54
CA ALA A 510 18.46 9.23 -7.73
C ALA A 510 19.56 9.00 -6.70
N ASP A 511 20.83 9.14 -7.10
CA ASP A 511 21.98 8.98 -6.21
C ASP A 511 21.99 10.06 -5.12
N THR A 512 21.63 11.31 -5.44
CA THR A 512 21.46 12.37 -4.45
C THR A 512 20.35 12.02 -3.44
N MET A 513 19.20 11.54 -3.93
CA MET A 513 18.08 11.15 -3.08
C MET A 513 18.37 9.88 -2.26
N ALA A 514 19.22 8.99 -2.76
CA ALA A 514 19.66 7.78 -2.08
C ALA A 514 20.42 8.06 -0.78
N LEU A 515 20.92 9.29 -0.60
CA LEU A 515 21.57 9.74 0.64
C LEU A 515 20.58 10.07 1.76
N ALA A 516 19.29 10.23 1.45
CA ALA A 516 18.25 10.46 2.45
C ALA A 516 17.97 9.20 3.27
N ARG A 517 17.39 9.36 4.47
CA ARG A 517 17.01 8.23 5.34
C ARG A 517 16.08 7.24 4.67
N ASP A 518 15.28 7.73 3.72
CA ASP A 518 14.32 6.95 2.96
C ASP A 518 14.82 6.60 1.56
N GLY A 519 16.07 6.92 1.22
CA GLY A 519 16.64 6.78 -0.12
C GLY A 519 16.96 5.34 -0.57
N LEU A 520 16.84 4.35 0.31
CA LEU A 520 17.25 2.96 0.02
C LEU A 520 16.58 2.36 -1.23
N PRO A 521 15.26 2.47 -1.47
CA PRO A 521 14.67 2.00 -2.72
C PRO A 521 15.31 2.60 -3.98
N LEU A 522 15.72 3.87 -3.95
CA LEU A 522 16.40 4.51 -5.08
C LEU A 522 17.84 4.01 -5.25
N ALA A 523 18.53 3.73 -4.14
CA ALA A 523 19.87 3.14 -4.16
C ALA A 523 19.84 1.72 -4.77
N VAL A 524 18.86 0.91 -4.36
CA VAL A 524 18.61 -0.42 -4.90
C VAL A 524 18.29 -0.32 -6.39
N GLU A 525 17.33 0.51 -6.77
CA GLU A 525 16.91 0.65 -8.17
C GLU A 525 18.06 1.15 -9.05
N GLY A 526 18.78 2.20 -8.61
CA GLY A 526 19.94 2.70 -9.35
C GLY A 526 21.06 1.68 -9.50
N THR A 527 21.19 0.73 -8.56
CA THR A 527 22.14 -0.38 -8.63
C THR A 527 21.68 -1.46 -9.63
N ILE A 528 20.39 -1.83 -9.60
CA ILE A 528 19.79 -2.79 -10.54
C ILE A 528 19.93 -2.27 -11.97
N ILE A 529 19.52 -1.03 -12.22
CA ILE A 529 19.56 -0.44 -13.56
C ILE A 529 20.98 -0.40 -14.12
N ARG A 530 21.95 0.05 -13.32
CA ARG A 530 23.35 0.08 -13.77
C ARG A 530 23.91 -1.32 -14.02
N SER A 531 23.48 -2.30 -13.22
CA SER A 531 23.84 -3.70 -13.43
C SER A 531 23.31 -4.24 -14.75
N ASP A 532 22.06 -3.94 -15.09
CA ASP A 532 21.43 -4.35 -16.34
C ASP A 532 22.08 -3.66 -17.54
N LEU A 533 22.36 -2.36 -17.44
CA LEU A 533 23.10 -1.61 -18.46
C LEU A 533 24.54 -2.11 -18.65
N ALA A 534 25.16 -2.67 -17.61
CA ALA A 534 26.47 -3.31 -17.70
C ALA A 534 26.41 -4.62 -18.48
N ALA A 535 25.33 -5.40 -18.34
CA ALA A 535 25.12 -6.65 -19.06
C ALA A 535 24.69 -6.45 -20.52
N GLN A 536 24.07 -5.31 -20.85
CA GLN A 536 23.58 -5.02 -22.20
C GLN A 536 24.72 -4.80 -23.21
N SER A 537 24.48 -5.19 -24.47
CA SER A 537 25.39 -4.90 -25.59
C SER A 537 25.11 -3.51 -26.16
N TRP A 538 26.09 -2.62 -26.10
CA TRP A 538 25.98 -1.24 -26.58
C TRP A 538 26.63 -1.05 -27.96
N PRO A 539 26.15 -0.11 -28.78
CA PRO A 539 26.89 0.35 -29.95
C PRO A 539 28.27 0.88 -29.55
N ALA A 540 29.31 0.56 -30.33
CA ALA A 540 30.68 0.99 -30.04
C ALA A 540 30.81 2.52 -29.91
N ALA A 541 30.06 3.27 -30.73
CA ALA A 541 30.03 4.73 -30.69
C ALA A 541 29.45 5.31 -29.38
N SER A 542 28.70 4.52 -28.61
CA SER A 542 28.08 4.92 -27.34
C SER A 542 28.89 4.46 -26.11
N ALA A 543 30.13 3.98 -26.29
CA ALA A 543 30.96 3.46 -25.20
C ALA A 543 31.24 4.51 -24.10
N GLY A 544 31.37 5.79 -24.47
CA GLY A 544 31.55 6.89 -23.51
C GLY A 544 30.35 7.05 -22.58
N HIS A 545 29.13 7.14 -23.14
CA HIS A 545 27.89 7.22 -22.35
C HIS A 545 27.68 6.01 -21.45
N ARG A 546 28.00 4.80 -21.95
CA ARG A 546 27.97 3.59 -21.12
C ARG A 546 28.93 3.71 -19.94
N ALA A 547 30.17 4.12 -20.18
CA ALA A 547 31.17 4.27 -19.11
C ALA A 547 30.74 5.29 -18.05
N GLU A 548 30.16 6.42 -18.46
CA GLU A 548 29.64 7.45 -17.55
C GLU A 548 28.51 6.92 -16.66
N LEU A 549 27.51 6.24 -17.25
CA LEU A 549 26.39 5.65 -16.51
C LEU A 549 26.83 4.60 -15.49
N LEU A 550 27.85 3.81 -15.85
CA LEU A 550 28.38 2.73 -15.01
C LEU A 550 29.42 3.20 -13.99
N SER A 551 29.99 4.39 -14.15
CA SER A 551 31.06 4.90 -13.27
C SER A 551 30.69 4.85 -11.77
N PRO A 552 29.45 5.14 -11.33
CA PRO A 552 29.10 5.07 -9.91
C PRO A 552 28.66 3.67 -9.45
N LEU A 553 28.65 2.64 -10.31
CA LEU A 553 28.08 1.33 -9.99
C LEU A 553 28.74 0.69 -8.76
N LYS A 554 30.07 0.68 -8.68
CA LYS A 554 30.80 0.11 -7.54
C LYS A 554 30.45 0.82 -6.23
N ASP A 555 30.58 2.14 -6.20
CA ASP A 555 30.36 2.94 -5.00
C ASP A 555 28.88 2.96 -4.58
N GLY A 556 27.97 2.98 -5.56
CA GLY A 556 26.53 2.85 -5.37
C GLY A 556 26.15 1.49 -4.79
N LEU A 557 26.72 0.40 -5.31
CA LEU A 557 26.52 -0.94 -4.78
C LEU A 557 27.05 -1.07 -3.35
N VAL A 558 28.27 -0.61 -3.06
CA VAL A 558 28.83 -0.63 -1.70
C VAL A 558 27.95 0.13 -0.72
N ARG A 559 27.47 1.31 -1.10
CA ARG A 559 26.53 2.09 -0.28
C ARG A 559 25.21 1.36 -0.06
N THR A 560 24.68 0.73 -1.10
CA THR A 560 23.42 -0.04 -1.02
C THR A 560 23.56 -1.23 -0.10
N LEU A 561 24.66 -1.99 -0.20
CA LEU A 561 24.96 -3.11 0.70
C LEU A 561 25.18 -2.65 2.14
N ALA A 562 25.76 -1.47 2.36
CA ALA A 562 25.88 -0.91 3.71
C ALA A 562 24.52 -0.59 4.33
N MET A 563 23.54 -0.14 3.53
CA MET A 563 22.17 0.15 3.98
C MET A 563 21.27 -1.10 4.05
N ALA A 564 21.57 -2.12 3.26
CA ALA A 564 20.84 -3.38 3.18
C ALA A 564 21.80 -4.57 3.06
N PRO A 565 22.49 -4.99 4.16
CA PRO A 565 23.54 -6.01 4.11
C PRO A 565 23.08 -7.40 3.63
N ARG A 566 21.78 -7.66 3.68
CA ARG A 566 21.17 -8.90 3.20
C ARG A 566 20.93 -8.92 1.69
N ARG A 567 21.17 -7.81 1.00
CA ARG A 567 20.93 -7.65 -0.45
C ARG A 567 22.16 -7.99 -1.29
N SER A 568 22.89 -9.05 -0.92
CA SER A 568 24.05 -9.53 -1.68
C SER A 568 23.68 -10.00 -3.09
N ASP A 569 22.40 -10.24 -3.37
CA ASP A 569 21.85 -10.43 -4.71
C ASP A 569 22.24 -9.30 -5.67
N LEU A 570 22.26 -8.06 -5.19
CA LEU A 570 22.62 -6.89 -5.99
C LEU A 570 24.10 -6.89 -6.42
N ALA A 571 24.95 -7.65 -5.73
CA ALA A 571 26.36 -7.77 -6.09
C ALA A 571 26.58 -8.77 -7.23
N ALA A 572 25.67 -9.72 -7.46
CA ALA A 572 25.89 -10.78 -8.42
C ALA A 572 26.12 -10.27 -9.86
N PRO A 573 25.30 -9.36 -10.41
CA PRO A 573 25.55 -8.81 -11.74
C PRO A 573 26.89 -8.06 -11.85
N TYR A 574 27.25 -7.28 -10.82
CA TYR A 574 28.52 -6.55 -10.77
C TYR A 574 29.71 -7.51 -10.77
N LEU A 575 29.70 -8.53 -9.91
CA LEU A 575 30.77 -9.53 -9.82
C LEU A 575 30.87 -10.38 -11.10
N SER A 576 29.74 -10.72 -11.72
CA SER A 576 29.69 -11.35 -13.04
C SER A 576 30.36 -10.47 -14.11
N SER A 577 30.11 -9.16 -14.10
CA SER A 577 30.74 -8.25 -15.07
C SER A 577 32.26 -8.18 -14.90
N LEU A 578 32.76 -8.22 -13.66
CA LEU A 578 34.20 -8.26 -13.38
C LEU A 578 34.84 -9.57 -13.85
N LEU A 579 34.20 -10.71 -13.61
CA LEU A 579 34.66 -12.01 -14.10
C LEU A 579 34.68 -12.08 -15.63
N ALA A 580 33.63 -11.61 -16.31
CA ALA A 580 33.59 -11.55 -17.76
C ALA A 580 34.71 -10.66 -18.34
N GLY A 581 35.09 -9.61 -17.61
CA GLY A 581 36.23 -8.75 -17.91
C GLY A 581 37.60 -9.30 -17.47
N LYS A 582 37.68 -10.53 -16.95
CA LYS A 582 38.91 -11.15 -16.40
C LYS A 582 39.56 -10.37 -15.24
N ARG A 583 38.75 -9.65 -14.44
CA ARG A 583 39.19 -8.82 -13.30
C ARG A 583 39.06 -9.57 -11.97
N GLU A 584 39.61 -10.78 -11.90
CA GLU A 584 39.46 -11.71 -10.77
C GLU A 584 40.00 -11.16 -9.43
N ALA A 585 41.06 -10.35 -9.47
CA ALA A 585 41.61 -9.70 -8.28
C ALA A 585 40.60 -8.75 -7.64
N GLU A 586 39.83 -8.01 -8.44
CA GLU A 586 38.81 -7.08 -7.95
C GLU A 586 37.58 -7.80 -7.42
N VAL A 587 37.22 -8.95 -8.01
CA VAL A 587 36.19 -9.84 -7.45
C VAL A 587 36.58 -10.28 -6.04
N SER A 588 37.82 -10.75 -5.88
CA SER A 588 38.34 -11.20 -4.58
C SER A 588 38.38 -10.08 -3.55
N GLU A 589 38.88 -8.89 -3.93
CA GLU A 589 38.93 -7.71 -3.07
C GLU A 589 37.52 -7.27 -2.65
N PHE A 590 36.57 -7.20 -3.58
CA PHE A 590 35.21 -6.77 -3.30
C PHE A 590 34.51 -7.73 -2.34
N VAL A 591 34.56 -9.04 -2.63
CA VAL A 591 33.95 -10.08 -1.78
C VAL A 591 34.53 -10.01 -0.37
N ALA A 592 35.87 -9.95 -0.23
CA ALA A 592 36.52 -9.93 1.08
C ALA A 592 36.21 -8.66 1.89
N ARG A 593 36.00 -7.52 1.23
CA ARG A 593 35.78 -6.23 1.91
C ARG A 593 34.31 -5.94 2.21
N HIS A 594 33.39 -6.36 1.34
CA HIS A 594 32.02 -5.84 1.34
C HIS A 594 30.94 -6.90 1.58
N LEU A 595 31.27 -8.20 1.50
CA LEU A 595 30.32 -9.27 1.79
C LEU A 595 30.73 -10.03 3.06
N PRO A 596 29.77 -10.49 3.89
CA PRO A 596 30.06 -11.39 4.98
C PRO A 596 30.83 -12.64 4.51
N ALA A 597 31.71 -13.19 5.37
CA ALA A 597 32.56 -14.33 5.01
C ALA A 597 31.75 -15.61 4.70
N ASP A 598 30.53 -15.71 5.21
CA ASP A 598 29.57 -16.77 4.97
C ASP A 598 28.46 -16.36 3.99
N ASP A 599 28.56 -15.22 3.32
CA ASP A 599 27.57 -14.82 2.33
C ASP A 599 27.55 -15.80 1.13
N PRO A 600 26.39 -16.34 0.72
CA PRO A 600 26.32 -17.32 -0.36
C PRO A 600 26.79 -16.77 -1.72
N VAL A 601 26.53 -15.50 -2.02
CA VAL A 601 27.00 -14.85 -3.26
C VAL A 601 28.52 -14.66 -3.17
N GLY A 602 29.03 -14.18 -2.04
CA GLY A 602 30.46 -14.04 -1.80
C GLY A 602 31.22 -15.36 -1.93
N LEU A 603 30.72 -16.43 -1.30
CA LEU A 603 31.28 -17.78 -1.38
C LEU A 603 31.30 -18.30 -2.83
N TRP A 604 30.24 -18.04 -3.59
CA TRP A 604 30.14 -18.46 -4.99
C TRP A 604 31.21 -17.80 -5.86
N TYR A 605 31.29 -16.47 -5.84
CA TYR A 605 32.25 -15.73 -6.66
C TYR A 605 33.71 -15.94 -6.22
N ALA A 606 33.97 -16.02 -4.90
CA ALA A 606 35.29 -16.40 -4.41
C ALA A 606 35.68 -17.82 -4.86
N GLY A 607 34.72 -18.75 -4.83
CA GLY A 607 34.91 -20.12 -5.32
C GLY A 607 35.31 -20.16 -6.79
N ILE A 608 34.60 -19.42 -7.66
CA ILE A 608 34.89 -19.34 -9.09
C ILE A 608 36.32 -18.85 -9.36
N VAL A 609 36.74 -17.75 -8.72
CA VAL A 609 38.11 -17.20 -8.91
C VAL A 609 39.17 -18.24 -8.52
N MET A 610 38.93 -19.01 -7.47
CA MET A 610 39.88 -20.03 -7.01
C MET A 610 40.00 -21.24 -7.95
N LEU A 611 39.00 -21.52 -8.79
CA LEU A 611 39.08 -22.63 -9.75
C LEU A 611 40.17 -22.45 -10.82
N GLY A 612 40.59 -21.20 -11.08
CA GLY A 612 41.65 -20.88 -12.04
C GLY A 612 43.07 -21.25 -11.59
N ASN A 613 43.28 -21.56 -10.30
CA ASN A 613 44.59 -21.88 -9.73
C ASN A 613 44.58 -23.27 -9.08
N ARG A 614 45.55 -24.11 -9.46
CA ARG A 614 45.69 -25.49 -9.00
C ARG A 614 45.85 -25.61 -7.48
N GLU A 615 46.49 -24.64 -6.82
CA GLU A 615 46.72 -24.67 -5.38
C GLU A 615 45.44 -24.36 -4.58
N SER A 616 44.61 -23.44 -5.07
CA SER A 616 43.37 -23.02 -4.41
C SER A 616 42.13 -23.78 -4.89
N PHE A 617 42.24 -24.60 -5.94
CA PHE A 617 41.13 -25.36 -6.52
C PHE A 617 40.31 -26.17 -5.49
N PRO A 618 40.90 -26.97 -4.56
CA PRO A 618 40.11 -27.73 -3.60
C PRO A 618 39.31 -26.84 -2.64
N GLU A 619 39.86 -25.68 -2.27
CA GLU A 619 39.13 -24.72 -1.45
C GLU A 619 38.03 -24.01 -2.26
N GLY A 620 38.29 -23.71 -3.53
CA GLY A 620 37.29 -23.17 -4.46
C GLY A 620 36.05 -24.05 -4.54
N ILE A 621 36.23 -25.37 -4.76
CA ILE A 621 35.14 -26.35 -4.76
C ILE A 621 34.38 -26.35 -3.43
N ARG A 622 35.08 -26.36 -2.28
CA ARG A 622 34.43 -26.30 -0.96
C ARG A 622 33.58 -25.05 -0.78
N LYS A 623 34.05 -23.89 -1.27
CA LYS A 623 33.27 -22.64 -1.22
C LYS A 623 32.02 -22.72 -2.10
N LEU A 624 32.12 -23.26 -3.32
CA LEU A 624 30.97 -23.47 -4.20
C LEU A 624 29.93 -24.42 -3.58
N GLN A 625 30.38 -25.55 -3.02
CA GLN A 625 29.51 -26.48 -2.29
C GLN A 625 28.80 -25.83 -1.11
N LYS A 626 29.54 -25.03 -0.32
CA LYS A 626 28.96 -24.26 0.79
C LYS A 626 27.94 -23.23 0.29
N ALA A 627 28.25 -22.49 -0.78
CA ALA A 627 27.33 -21.54 -1.39
C ALA A 627 26.01 -22.20 -1.85
N MET A 628 26.10 -23.38 -2.49
CA MET A 628 24.91 -24.17 -2.87
C MET A 628 24.11 -24.61 -1.65
N HIS A 629 24.77 -25.11 -0.59
CA HIS A 629 24.10 -25.48 0.65
C HIS A 629 23.40 -24.30 1.34
N MET A 630 23.93 -23.09 1.17
CA MET A 630 23.35 -21.84 1.68
C MET A 630 22.31 -21.22 0.72
N GLY A 631 21.97 -21.89 -0.38
CA GLY A 631 20.92 -21.47 -1.30
C GLY A 631 21.31 -20.28 -2.17
N VAL A 632 22.54 -20.24 -2.69
CA VAL A 632 22.97 -19.21 -3.67
C VAL A 632 22.09 -19.20 -4.93
N GLU A 633 21.41 -20.30 -5.22
CA GLU A 633 20.46 -20.46 -6.32
C GLU A 633 19.26 -19.51 -6.26
N ARG A 634 19.01 -18.90 -5.10
CA ARG A 634 18.02 -17.82 -4.94
C ARG A 634 18.41 -16.54 -5.67
N PHE A 635 19.72 -16.35 -5.88
CA PHE A 635 20.32 -15.13 -6.38
C PHE A 635 20.93 -15.30 -7.78
N ILE A 636 21.39 -16.51 -8.10
CA ILE A 636 22.12 -16.81 -9.33
C ILE A 636 21.57 -18.11 -9.94
N MET A 637 21.31 -18.10 -11.24
CA MET A 637 20.94 -19.31 -11.98
C MET A 637 22.14 -20.25 -12.10
N ILE A 638 21.99 -21.47 -11.59
CA ILE A 638 23.00 -22.53 -11.71
C ILE A 638 22.41 -23.68 -12.53
N PRO A 639 22.99 -24.00 -13.71
CA PRO A 639 22.55 -25.14 -14.51
C PRO A 639 22.58 -26.46 -13.71
N PRO A 640 21.55 -27.34 -13.82
CA PRO A 640 21.50 -28.59 -13.07
C PRO A 640 22.73 -29.49 -13.24
N GLU A 641 23.33 -29.49 -14.42
CA GLU A 641 24.55 -30.27 -14.72
C GLU A 641 25.72 -29.76 -13.90
N LEU A 642 25.86 -28.42 -13.78
CA LEU A 642 26.92 -27.80 -13.00
C LEU A 642 26.73 -28.08 -11.50
N LYS A 643 25.50 -28.07 -10.99
CA LYS A 643 25.20 -28.46 -9.59
C LYS A 643 25.70 -29.88 -9.31
N THR A 644 25.37 -30.81 -10.20
CA THR A 644 25.75 -32.22 -10.09
C THR A 644 27.26 -32.37 -10.12
N GLN A 645 27.94 -31.65 -11.01
CA GLN A 645 29.40 -31.64 -11.09
C GLN A 645 30.02 -31.15 -9.78
N ILE A 646 29.62 -29.97 -9.28
CA ILE A 646 30.17 -29.39 -8.04
C ILE A 646 29.89 -30.32 -6.84
N ALA A 647 28.70 -30.92 -6.76
CA ALA A 647 28.33 -31.84 -5.68
C ALA A 647 29.11 -33.17 -5.72
N SER A 648 29.55 -33.61 -6.90
CA SER A 648 30.27 -34.88 -7.08
C SER A 648 31.76 -34.83 -6.72
N TYR A 649 32.37 -33.64 -6.67
CA TYR A 649 33.76 -33.48 -6.27
C TYR A 649 33.95 -33.77 -4.77
N ARG A 650 34.81 -34.75 -4.46
CA ARG A 650 35.20 -35.15 -3.10
C ARG A 650 36.56 -34.62 -2.71
#